data_AF-A0A168TCF4-F1
#
_entry.id   AF-A0A168TCF4-F1
#
_cell.length_a   1.000
_cell.length_b   1.000
_cell.length_c   1.000
_cell.angle_alpha   90.00
_cell.angle_beta   90.00
_cell.angle_gamma   90.00
#
_symmetry.space_group_name_H-M   'P 1'
#
loop_
_entity.id
_entity.type
_entity.pdbx_description
1 polymer ?
#
loop_
_entity_poly.entity_id
_entity_poly.type
_entity_poly.pdbx_seq_one_letter_code
_entity_poly.pdbx_strand_id
1 'polypeptide(L)'
;MGASSSTNAHAIPSDMTNVLTNESGIYTDLATYTYTLNRAQQEVGGEAASLRPANTEKTYKNKQLEFLSGCELFPEPAVSRTLVSGSKLNFFLQQKMRRRKHKKQADKVIKYPTVCLYAAAIIDLYQQQKRAGANSNDDPRPYINKLLKNIRTQKFATSRANMDDRGEGTLADGYTSNDQIANVMKFYWTRTSHYGEHLRGGLAFLLSHYLLLRGESIRKMELSDIQTVNLENEGVRSSIDCPALVMIMRQGKTNKNNRLDTAGCIRNARVDICPFMALGVYFFWRFHVENEPFPDLVASRNRYPVNVFKAGADSSTEWSYFSHKNSIHKALSFAGAGIKSTKKSHINRGSSARMADILGVNEDQIRRQGRWNNSTMNGAYLTTLPSKMMRMMAGFSTNARSFYLARAALDPPAALCKKVFPKADEWYDRLAAHQRNPDNGDPIESTVAVDAFLKTIMVLRKTFLQDSVFMMRSQPNHPIWNHSLFSDPCYLEFKRALEQIEVQEHDPAHTLLRQCVPMIEQRLNDMQEHLSNKIDAQRVTSATTSDYITQLVTGKATLSLNINNNDGSPSTLSTSSPPFQQQQQPQPQSSLQQPPSYRMSRGIRTVTDLYREWNDGLAGGYSIISLEQRWGVKWRQDDKEKKFYNRRRSIIATIKKYAEEHNITMETAVNLAEENRSRRSKSLHYLVEHNDTIFD
;
A
#
# COMPACT_ATOMS: atom_id res chain seq x y z
N MET A 1 24.83 -13.18 -71.29
CA MET A 1 24.76 -11.76 -71.69
C MET A 1 23.48 -11.57 -72.49
N GLY A 2 22.77 -10.44 -72.36
CA GLY A 2 21.42 -10.24 -72.96
C GLY A 2 20.30 -11.00 -72.21
N ALA A 3 19.05 -10.53 -72.01
CA ALA A 3 18.19 -9.54 -72.71
C ALA A 3 17.55 -10.04 -74.02
N SER A 4 16.28 -9.77 -74.35
CA SER A 4 15.15 -9.19 -73.57
C SER A 4 13.81 -9.28 -74.36
N SER A 5 12.67 -9.10 -73.68
CA SER A 5 11.31 -8.84 -74.26
C SER A 5 10.66 -10.03 -75.02
N SER A 6 9.35 -10.10 -75.29
CA SER A 6 8.17 -9.31 -74.88
C SER A 6 6.92 -10.22 -74.83
N THR A 7 5.83 -9.79 -74.19
CA THR A 7 4.54 -10.51 -74.14
C THR A 7 3.37 -9.53 -74.17
N ASN A 8 2.31 -9.80 -74.95
CA ASN A 8 1.17 -8.89 -75.07
C ASN A 8 -0.15 -9.64 -75.37
N ALA A 9 -1.20 -9.32 -74.59
CA ALA A 9 -2.65 -9.33 -74.91
C ALA A 9 -3.35 -10.58 -75.52
N HIS A 10 -4.56 -11.00 -75.15
CA HIS A 10 -5.60 -10.55 -74.18
C HIS A 10 -5.99 -11.76 -73.25
N ALA A 11 -7.17 -11.95 -72.60
CA ALA A 11 -8.45 -11.25 -72.51
C ALA A 11 -9.28 -11.60 -71.24
N ILE A 12 -10.21 -10.69 -70.90
CA ILE A 12 -11.66 -10.84 -70.58
C ILE A 12 -12.14 -12.16 -69.90
N PRO A 13 -12.95 -12.12 -68.81
CA PRO A 13 -13.98 -11.10 -68.53
C PRO A 13 -13.81 -10.27 -67.25
N SER A 14 -14.66 -9.23 -67.16
CA SER A 14 -14.62 -8.16 -66.16
C SER A 14 -15.78 -8.23 -65.16
N ASP A 15 -15.49 -8.48 -63.87
CA ASP A 15 -16.37 -8.08 -62.77
C ASP A 15 -15.65 -8.02 -61.39
N MET A 16 -14.66 -7.12 -61.20
CA MET A 16 -14.10 -6.87 -59.85
C MET A 16 -13.32 -5.55 -59.62
N THR A 17 -13.73 -4.41 -60.18
CA THR A 17 -13.07 -3.10 -59.94
C THR A 17 -14.03 -1.95 -59.68
N ASN A 18 -14.56 -1.83 -58.45
CA ASN A 18 -15.20 -0.59 -57.96
C ASN A 18 -15.30 -0.51 -56.42
N VAL A 19 -14.17 -0.61 -55.71
CA VAL A 19 -14.10 -0.52 -54.22
C VAL A 19 -12.97 0.42 -53.73
N LEU A 20 -12.31 1.17 -54.62
CA LEU A 20 -11.12 2.00 -54.30
C LEU A 20 -11.29 3.50 -54.60
N THR A 21 -12.53 3.99 -54.68
CA THR A 21 -12.86 5.37 -55.08
C THR A 21 -13.87 6.03 -54.16
N ASN A 22 -13.57 6.15 -52.85
CA ASN A 22 -14.30 7.07 -51.97
C ASN A 22 -13.55 7.52 -50.69
N GLU A 23 -12.22 7.74 -50.76
CA GLU A 23 -11.47 8.35 -49.64
C GLU A 23 -11.68 9.88 -49.51
N SER A 24 -12.22 10.53 -50.55
CA SER A 24 -12.47 11.97 -50.61
C SER A 24 -13.51 12.46 -49.59
N GLY A 25 -14.50 11.63 -49.23
CA GLY A 25 -15.52 11.99 -48.24
C GLY A 25 -15.01 12.10 -46.80
N ILE A 26 -13.85 11.49 -46.48
CA ILE A 26 -13.34 11.39 -45.11
C ILE A 26 -12.73 12.72 -44.63
N TYR A 27 -12.19 13.54 -45.55
CA TYR A 27 -11.44 14.75 -45.19
C TYR A 27 -12.31 16.00 -45.02
N THR A 28 -13.36 16.18 -45.83
CA THR A 28 -14.35 17.25 -45.66
C THR A 28 -15.17 17.08 -44.38
N ASP A 29 -15.51 15.84 -44.02
CA ASP A 29 -16.21 15.57 -42.76
C ASP A 29 -15.27 15.79 -41.56
N LEU A 30 -13.99 15.42 -41.64
CA LEU A 30 -13.02 15.69 -40.58
C LEU A 30 -12.86 17.20 -40.29
N ALA A 31 -12.96 18.07 -41.29
CA ALA A 31 -12.96 19.52 -41.12
C ALA A 31 -14.21 20.01 -40.36
N THR A 32 -15.40 19.55 -40.78
CA THR A 32 -16.69 19.91 -40.17
C THR A 32 -16.84 19.35 -38.74
N TYR A 33 -16.37 18.13 -38.53
CA TYR A 33 -16.19 17.50 -37.23
C TYR A 33 -15.23 18.27 -36.33
N THR A 34 -14.07 18.68 -36.85
CA THR A 34 -13.07 19.43 -36.06
C THR A 34 -13.59 20.83 -35.73
N TYR A 35 -14.31 21.48 -36.65
CA TYR A 35 -14.96 22.76 -36.40
C TYR A 35 -16.04 22.64 -35.31
N THR A 36 -16.96 21.67 -35.41
CA THR A 36 -18.03 21.48 -34.41
C THR A 36 -17.50 21.02 -33.05
N LEU A 37 -16.48 20.16 -33.01
CA LEU A 37 -15.78 19.79 -31.78
C LEU A 37 -15.06 21.00 -31.18
N ASN A 38 -14.30 21.76 -31.97
CA ASN A 38 -13.60 22.96 -31.49
C ASN A 38 -14.58 24.02 -30.99
N ARG A 39 -15.74 24.21 -31.65
CA ARG A 39 -16.77 25.14 -31.18
C ARG A 39 -17.35 24.70 -29.82
N ALA A 40 -17.67 23.42 -29.67
CA ALA A 40 -18.08 22.84 -28.38
C ALA A 40 -16.98 22.84 -27.31
N GLN A 41 -15.70 23.00 -27.69
CA GLN A 41 -14.56 23.19 -26.79
C GLN A 41 -14.20 24.68 -26.54
N GLN A 42 -14.71 25.62 -27.37
CA GLN A 42 -14.58 27.07 -27.19
C GLN A 42 -15.75 27.65 -26.39
N GLU A 43 -16.95 27.09 -26.58
CA GLU A 43 -18.17 27.41 -25.81
C GLU A 43 -18.15 26.81 -24.38
N VAL A 44 -17.13 26.03 -24.00
CA VAL A 44 -17.00 25.39 -22.66
C VAL A 44 -15.57 25.44 -22.14
N GLY A 45 -15.38 26.01 -20.94
CA GLY A 45 -14.07 26.30 -20.32
C GLY A 45 -13.02 25.18 -20.41
N GLY A 46 -11.94 25.46 -21.14
CA GLY A 46 -10.86 24.50 -21.47
C GLY A 46 -10.05 23.96 -20.29
N GLU A 47 -10.13 24.59 -19.11
CA GLU A 47 -9.46 24.13 -17.88
C GLU A 47 -9.82 22.68 -17.51
N ALA A 48 -11.07 22.27 -17.74
CA ALA A 48 -11.52 20.92 -17.43
C ALA A 48 -10.94 19.84 -18.37
N ALA A 49 -10.42 20.25 -19.53
CA ALA A 49 -9.72 19.38 -20.48
C ALA A 49 -8.21 19.33 -20.18
N SER A 50 -7.57 20.49 -19.96
CA SER A 50 -6.11 20.59 -19.72
C SER A 50 -5.63 19.84 -18.47
N LEU A 51 -6.47 19.72 -17.44
CA LEU A 51 -6.20 18.95 -16.22
C LEU A 51 -6.15 17.41 -16.42
N ARG A 52 -6.26 16.90 -17.66
CA ARG A 52 -6.29 15.47 -17.97
C ARG A 52 -4.92 14.98 -18.45
N PRO A 53 -4.40 13.83 -17.94
CA PRO A 53 -3.18 13.24 -18.50
C PRO A 53 -3.39 12.88 -19.97
N ALA A 54 -2.61 13.50 -20.87
CA ALA A 54 -2.83 13.50 -22.33
C ALA A 54 -3.05 12.12 -22.97
N ASN A 55 -2.37 11.07 -22.48
CA ASN A 55 -2.59 9.69 -22.93
C ASN A 55 -4.03 9.18 -22.65
N THR A 56 -4.66 9.64 -21.56
CA THR A 56 -6.06 9.34 -21.23
C THR A 56 -6.99 10.13 -22.14
N GLU A 57 -6.71 11.41 -22.37
CA GLU A 57 -7.48 12.27 -23.26
C GLU A 57 -7.48 11.74 -24.70
N LYS A 58 -6.31 11.46 -25.29
CA LYS A 58 -6.17 10.85 -26.63
C LYS A 58 -6.89 9.49 -26.72
N THR A 59 -6.92 8.72 -25.63
CA THR A 59 -7.68 7.45 -25.56
C THR A 59 -9.19 7.67 -25.50
N TYR A 60 -9.66 8.76 -24.88
CA TYR A 60 -11.07 9.13 -24.79
C TYR A 60 -11.56 9.74 -26.11
N LYS A 61 -10.85 10.73 -26.67
CA LYS A 61 -11.19 11.40 -27.94
C LYS A 61 -11.36 10.39 -29.07
N ASN A 62 -10.45 9.42 -29.20
CA ASN A 62 -10.56 8.33 -30.19
C ASN A 62 -11.80 7.42 -30.00
N LYS A 63 -12.40 7.38 -28.81
CA LYS A 63 -13.62 6.59 -28.51
C LYS A 63 -14.89 7.41 -28.62
N GLN A 64 -14.79 8.72 -28.40
CA GLN A 64 -15.84 9.71 -28.59
C GLN A 64 -16.08 9.92 -30.10
N LEU A 65 -15.02 10.09 -30.89
CA LEU A 65 -15.00 10.02 -32.36
C LEU A 65 -15.80 8.81 -32.88
N GLU A 66 -15.42 7.63 -32.43
CA GLU A 66 -15.99 6.36 -32.91
C GLU A 66 -17.44 6.13 -32.44
N PHE A 67 -17.85 6.74 -31.33
CA PHE A 67 -19.26 6.80 -30.94
C PHE A 67 -20.06 7.74 -31.84
N LEU A 68 -19.52 8.94 -32.13
CA LEU A 68 -20.19 9.94 -32.94
C LEU A 68 -20.40 9.45 -34.38
N SER A 69 -19.40 8.82 -35.00
CA SER A 69 -19.63 8.16 -36.31
C SER A 69 -20.51 6.92 -36.20
N GLY A 70 -20.51 6.24 -35.05
CA GLY A 70 -21.54 5.25 -34.73
C GLY A 70 -22.97 5.82 -34.70
N CYS A 71 -23.14 7.12 -34.51
CA CYS A 71 -24.44 7.82 -34.46
C CYS A 71 -24.90 8.41 -35.80
N GLU A 72 -24.03 8.49 -36.83
CA GLU A 72 -24.41 8.92 -38.19
C GLU A 72 -25.52 8.02 -38.78
N LEU A 73 -25.53 6.74 -38.38
CA LEU A 73 -26.45 5.68 -38.80
C LEU A 73 -27.85 5.74 -38.15
N PHE A 74 -28.15 6.74 -37.32
CA PHE A 74 -29.46 6.87 -36.66
C PHE A 74 -30.38 7.84 -37.44
N PRO A 75 -31.68 7.50 -37.61
CA PRO A 75 -32.66 8.34 -38.32
C PRO A 75 -33.16 9.50 -37.43
N GLU A 76 -32.24 10.37 -37.03
CA GLU A 76 -32.50 11.59 -36.23
C GLU A 76 -32.12 12.86 -37.00
N PRO A 77 -32.57 14.06 -36.58
CA PRO A 77 -32.02 15.33 -37.05
C PRO A 77 -30.51 15.44 -36.75
N ALA A 78 -29.73 16.06 -37.65
CA ALA A 78 -28.27 16.12 -37.53
C ALA A 78 -27.79 16.74 -36.19
N VAL A 79 -28.48 17.78 -35.71
CA VAL A 79 -28.22 18.42 -34.41
C VAL A 79 -28.41 17.44 -33.24
N SER A 80 -29.40 16.56 -33.33
CA SER A 80 -29.69 15.55 -32.29
C SER A 80 -28.72 14.37 -32.35
N ARG A 81 -28.26 13.95 -33.55
CA ARG A 81 -27.38 12.77 -33.75
C ARG A 81 -26.15 12.80 -32.84
N THR A 82 -25.47 13.95 -32.74
CA THR A 82 -24.24 14.12 -31.96
C THR A 82 -24.44 14.12 -30.45
N LEU A 83 -25.68 14.32 -29.97
CA LEU A 83 -25.99 14.33 -28.54
C LEU A 83 -26.02 12.91 -27.97
N VAL A 84 -25.29 12.70 -26.87
CA VAL A 84 -25.27 11.43 -26.14
C VAL A 84 -26.60 11.26 -25.39
N SER A 85 -27.29 10.14 -25.63
CA SER A 85 -28.43 9.67 -24.83
C SER A 85 -28.18 8.26 -24.28
N GLY A 86 -28.90 7.89 -23.23
CA GLY A 86 -28.82 6.54 -22.63
C GLY A 86 -29.11 5.42 -23.64
N SER A 87 -30.12 5.62 -24.49
CA SER A 87 -30.50 4.67 -25.55
C SER A 87 -29.41 4.50 -26.61
N LYS A 88 -28.82 5.59 -27.12
CA LYS A 88 -27.71 5.53 -28.09
C LYS A 88 -26.49 4.83 -27.51
N LEU A 89 -26.10 5.17 -26.29
CA LEU A 89 -24.95 4.55 -25.63
C LEU A 89 -25.19 3.04 -25.42
N ASN A 90 -26.38 2.66 -24.97
CA ASN A 90 -26.75 1.26 -24.78
C ASN A 90 -26.71 0.48 -26.12
N PHE A 91 -27.32 1.01 -27.18
CA PHE A 91 -27.29 0.41 -28.52
C PHE A 91 -25.85 0.26 -29.05
N PHE A 92 -25.03 1.32 -28.96
CA PHE A 92 -23.63 1.30 -29.40
C PHE A 92 -22.80 0.24 -28.66
N LEU A 93 -22.94 0.16 -27.34
CA LEU A 93 -22.24 -0.85 -26.53
C LEU A 93 -22.73 -2.28 -26.83
N GLN A 94 -24.02 -2.49 -27.10
CA GLN A 94 -24.56 -3.79 -27.50
C GLN A 94 -24.12 -4.23 -28.89
N GLN A 95 -24.32 -3.38 -29.91
CA GLN A 95 -24.14 -3.76 -31.32
C GLN A 95 -22.70 -3.58 -31.78
N LYS A 96 -22.11 -2.38 -31.62
CA LYS A 96 -20.78 -2.04 -32.14
C LYS A 96 -19.64 -2.54 -31.24
N MET A 97 -19.88 -2.82 -29.95
CA MET A 97 -18.82 -3.23 -29.00
C MET A 97 -18.91 -4.68 -28.49
N ARG A 98 -20.09 -5.22 -28.14
CA ARG A 98 -20.19 -6.54 -27.44
C ARG A 98 -19.56 -7.72 -28.20
N ARG A 99 -19.60 -7.71 -29.54
CA ARG A 99 -19.01 -8.73 -30.42
C ARG A 99 -17.72 -8.28 -31.13
N ARG A 100 -17.16 -7.13 -30.75
CA ARG A 100 -16.09 -6.49 -31.51
C ARG A 100 -14.75 -7.22 -31.41
N LYS A 101 -14.14 -7.49 -32.56
CA LYS A 101 -12.76 -8.02 -32.71
C LYS A 101 -11.70 -6.97 -32.37
N HIS A 102 -10.58 -7.39 -31.79
CA HIS A 102 -9.51 -6.50 -31.32
C HIS A 102 -8.59 -6.03 -32.47
N LYS A 103 -8.30 -4.72 -32.56
CA LYS A 103 -7.60 -4.10 -33.71
C LYS A 103 -6.17 -4.63 -34.00
N LYS A 104 -5.56 -5.40 -33.09
CA LYS A 104 -4.27 -6.10 -33.31
C LYS A 104 -4.33 -7.63 -33.21
N GLN A 105 -5.50 -8.19 -32.90
CA GLN A 105 -5.75 -9.62 -32.70
C GLN A 105 -7.17 -9.88 -33.20
N ALA A 106 -7.32 -10.03 -34.52
CA ALA A 106 -8.62 -10.10 -35.19
C ALA A 106 -9.37 -11.43 -34.92
N ASP A 107 -8.71 -12.37 -34.27
CA ASP A 107 -9.24 -13.56 -33.62
C ASP A 107 -10.05 -13.23 -32.34
N LYS A 108 -9.57 -12.28 -31.50
CA LYS A 108 -10.09 -12.07 -30.14
C LYS A 108 -11.15 -10.99 -30.05
N VAL A 109 -12.18 -11.23 -29.24
CA VAL A 109 -13.21 -10.25 -28.86
C VAL A 109 -12.68 -9.32 -27.76
N ILE A 110 -13.07 -8.04 -27.76
CA ILE A 110 -12.61 -7.07 -26.76
C ILE A 110 -13.01 -7.47 -25.33
N LYS A 111 -12.03 -7.50 -24.41
CA LYS A 111 -12.29 -7.84 -22.99
C LYS A 111 -13.14 -6.74 -22.30
N TYR A 112 -13.93 -7.13 -21.30
CA TYR A 112 -14.80 -6.25 -20.49
C TYR A 112 -14.21 -4.87 -20.11
N PRO A 113 -12.94 -4.74 -19.64
CA PRO A 113 -12.37 -3.43 -19.30
C PRO A 113 -12.33 -2.43 -20.48
N THR A 114 -12.22 -2.91 -21.72
CA THR A 114 -12.28 -2.07 -22.93
C THR A 114 -13.69 -1.51 -23.14
N VAL A 115 -14.74 -2.29 -22.86
CA VAL A 115 -16.14 -1.86 -22.95
C VAL A 115 -16.43 -0.80 -21.88
N CYS A 116 -15.97 -1.00 -20.65
CA CYS A 116 -16.04 0.01 -19.59
C CYS A 116 -15.32 1.32 -19.97
N LEU A 117 -14.21 1.23 -20.73
CA LEU A 117 -13.46 2.39 -21.20
C LEU A 117 -14.18 3.16 -22.32
N TYR A 118 -14.97 2.48 -23.17
CA TYR A 118 -15.91 3.16 -24.08
C TYR A 118 -17.03 3.85 -23.31
N ALA A 119 -17.69 3.14 -22.39
CA ALA A 119 -18.74 3.71 -21.55
C ALA A 119 -18.25 4.96 -20.80
N ALA A 120 -17.09 4.90 -20.15
CA ALA A 120 -16.49 6.02 -19.43
C ALA A 120 -16.14 7.21 -20.35
N ALA A 121 -15.69 6.96 -21.58
CA ALA A 121 -15.39 8.02 -22.54
C ALA A 121 -16.65 8.70 -23.10
N ILE A 122 -17.75 7.96 -23.28
CA ILE A 122 -19.00 8.53 -23.82
C ILE A 122 -19.84 9.19 -22.73
N ILE A 123 -19.80 8.69 -21.48
CA ILE A 123 -20.31 9.40 -20.29
C ILE A 123 -19.56 10.72 -20.09
N ASP A 124 -18.25 10.75 -20.33
CA ASP A 124 -17.45 11.97 -20.26
C ASP A 124 -17.82 12.99 -21.36
N LEU A 125 -18.14 12.54 -22.57
CA LEU A 125 -18.70 13.40 -23.63
C LEU A 125 -20.08 13.95 -23.25
N TYR A 126 -20.97 13.12 -22.70
CA TYR A 126 -22.25 13.57 -22.14
C TYR A 126 -22.06 14.66 -21.07
N GLN A 127 -21.08 14.49 -20.16
CA GLN A 127 -20.78 15.48 -19.13
C GLN A 127 -20.23 16.80 -19.70
N GLN A 128 -19.47 16.76 -20.80
CA GLN A 128 -19.07 17.98 -21.53
C GLN A 128 -20.29 18.66 -22.17
N GLN A 129 -21.13 17.90 -22.90
CA GLN A 129 -22.34 18.43 -23.54
C GLN A 129 -23.38 18.98 -22.56
N LYS A 130 -23.50 18.40 -21.35
CA LYS A 130 -24.33 18.95 -20.26
C LYS A 130 -23.80 20.28 -19.74
N ARG A 131 -22.48 20.44 -19.61
CA ARG A 131 -21.85 21.72 -19.20
C ARG A 131 -22.01 22.80 -20.26
N ALA A 132 -22.10 22.41 -21.54
CA ALA A 132 -22.40 23.31 -22.66
C ALA A 132 -23.87 23.77 -22.72
N GLY A 133 -24.76 23.25 -21.88
CA GLY A 133 -26.22 23.39 -22.05
C GLY A 133 -26.80 22.63 -23.26
N ALA A 134 -25.97 22.24 -24.23
CA ALA A 134 -26.35 21.64 -25.51
C ALA A 134 -27.05 20.27 -25.44
N ASN A 135 -27.06 19.60 -24.27
CA ASN A 135 -27.68 18.27 -24.13
C ASN A 135 -28.69 18.22 -22.97
N SER A 136 -29.97 18.09 -23.31
CA SER A 136 -31.09 18.00 -22.36
C SER A 136 -31.31 16.59 -21.78
N ASN A 137 -30.81 15.51 -22.41
CA ASN A 137 -31.06 14.10 -22.03
C ASN A 137 -30.71 13.76 -20.57
N ASP A 138 -31.29 12.67 -20.06
CA ASP A 138 -30.96 12.07 -18.76
C ASP A 138 -29.53 11.50 -18.69
N ASP A 139 -29.05 11.20 -17.48
CA ASP A 139 -27.79 10.48 -17.26
C ASP A 139 -27.82 9.13 -18.01
N PRO A 140 -26.88 8.85 -18.93
CA PRO A 140 -26.86 7.58 -19.66
C PRO A 140 -26.39 6.37 -18.81
N ARG A 141 -25.96 6.56 -17.55
CA ARG A 141 -25.47 5.49 -16.67
C ARG A 141 -26.50 4.38 -16.34
N PRO A 142 -27.76 4.67 -15.94
CA PRO A 142 -28.73 3.62 -15.57
C PRO A 142 -29.00 2.66 -16.73
N TYR A 143 -29.14 3.21 -17.95
CA TYR A 143 -29.39 2.47 -19.19
C TYR A 143 -28.32 1.40 -19.51
N ILE A 144 -27.06 1.61 -19.10
CA ILE A 144 -25.97 0.68 -19.37
C ILE A 144 -25.63 -0.26 -18.20
N ASN A 145 -26.14 -0.01 -16.99
CA ASN A 145 -25.76 -0.79 -15.80
C ASN A 145 -26.09 -2.29 -15.94
N LYS A 146 -27.28 -2.62 -16.48
CA LYS A 146 -27.68 -4.02 -16.76
C LYS A 146 -26.79 -4.66 -17.83
N LEU A 147 -26.42 -3.91 -18.87
CA LEU A 147 -25.51 -4.39 -19.93
C LEU A 147 -24.10 -4.66 -19.39
N LEU A 148 -23.53 -3.73 -18.63
CA LEU A 148 -22.20 -3.90 -18.04
C LEU A 148 -22.17 -5.05 -17.03
N LYS A 149 -23.23 -5.26 -16.24
CA LYS A 149 -23.37 -6.44 -15.37
C LYS A 149 -23.36 -7.73 -16.20
N ASN A 150 -24.12 -7.80 -17.30
CA ASN A 150 -24.17 -8.99 -18.16
C ASN A 150 -22.80 -9.30 -18.82
N ILE A 151 -22.12 -8.28 -19.35
CA ILE A 151 -20.78 -8.45 -19.95
C ILE A 151 -19.74 -8.83 -18.88
N ARG A 152 -19.88 -8.33 -17.64
CA ARG A 152 -19.03 -8.74 -16.50
C ARG A 152 -19.22 -10.22 -16.15
N THR A 153 -20.46 -10.73 -16.13
CA THR A 153 -20.75 -12.16 -15.91
C THR A 153 -20.19 -13.02 -17.06
N GLN A 154 -20.33 -12.56 -18.31
CA GLN A 154 -19.80 -13.27 -19.49
C GLN A 154 -18.26 -13.25 -19.60
N LYS A 155 -17.54 -12.50 -18.75
CA LYS A 155 -16.08 -12.34 -18.81
C LYS A 155 -15.33 -13.67 -18.93
N PHE A 156 -15.72 -14.71 -18.18
CA PHE A 156 -15.06 -16.03 -18.26
C PHE A 156 -15.28 -16.71 -19.62
N ALA A 157 -16.51 -16.68 -20.14
CA ALA A 157 -16.82 -17.23 -21.46
C ALA A 157 -16.09 -16.48 -22.59
N THR A 158 -16.03 -15.14 -22.54
CA THR A 158 -15.23 -14.34 -23.49
C THR A 158 -13.75 -14.67 -23.40
N SER A 159 -13.22 -14.84 -22.18
CA SER A 159 -11.80 -15.15 -21.96
C SER A 159 -11.43 -16.56 -22.44
N ARG A 160 -12.32 -17.55 -22.26
CA ARG A 160 -12.21 -18.90 -22.84
C ARG A 160 -12.28 -18.86 -24.38
N ALA A 161 -13.24 -18.14 -24.97
CA ALA A 161 -13.37 -18.02 -26.41
C ALA A 161 -12.19 -17.30 -27.07
N ASN A 162 -11.59 -16.33 -26.37
CA ASN A 162 -10.38 -15.62 -26.78
C ASN A 162 -9.10 -16.47 -26.70
N MET A 163 -9.14 -17.70 -26.15
CA MET A 163 -7.95 -18.45 -25.75
C MET A 163 -6.97 -17.56 -24.96
N ASP A 164 -7.47 -16.90 -23.93
CA ASP A 164 -6.63 -16.13 -23.00
C ASP A 164 -5.76 -17.09 -22.16
N ASP A 165 -4.52 -16.67 -21.90
CA ASP A 165 -3.61 -17.37 -21.01
C ASP A 165 -4.19 -17.43 -19.59
N ARG A 166 -4.49 -18.65 -19.10
CA ARG A 166 -5.02 -18.88 -17.75
C ARG A 166 -3.99 -18.56 -16.66
N GLY A 167 -2.72 -18.41 -17.01
CA GLY A 167 -1.69 -17.88 -16.13
C GLY A 167 -1.84 -16.38 -15.84
N GLU A 168 -2.57 -15.60 -16.66
CA GLU A 168 -2.70 -14.13 -16.48
C GLU A 168 -3.22 -13.78 -15.07
N GLY A 169 -2.41 -13.04 -14.30
CA GLY A 169 -2.72 -12.60 -12.94
C GLY A 169 -2.44 -13.62 -11.82
N THR A 170 -2.13 -14.88 -12.15
CA THR A 170 -1.80 -15.93 -11.15
C THR A 170 -0.42 -15.70 -10.49
N LEU A 171 0.00 -16.60 -9.59
CA LEU A 171 1.37 -16.61 -9.06
C LEU A 171 2.44 -16.79 -10.15
N ALA A 172 2.11 -17.40 -11.30
CA ALA A 172 3.02 -17.58 -12.43
C ALA A 172 3.15 -16.35 -13.35
N ASP A 173 2.29 -15.32 -13.21
CA ASP A 173 2.39 -14.05 -13.96
C ASP A 173 3.28 -13.05 -13.22
N GLY A 174 4.57 -13.35 -13.13
CA GLY A 174 5.60 -12.49 -12.54
C GLY A 174 6.59 -13.27 -11.68
N TYR A 175 6.99 -12.67 -10.55
CA TYR A 175 7.93 -13.25 -9.59
C TYR A 175 7.35 -13.26 -8.16
N THR A 176 7.91 -14.11 -7.31
CA THR A 176 7.45 -14.35 -5.92
C THR A 176 8.57 -14.53 -4.89
N SER A 177 9.84 -14.69 -5.30
CA SER A 177 10.98 -14.88 -4.36
C SER A 177 12.05 -13.78 -4.45
N ASN A 178 12.85 -13.64 -3.37
CA ASN A 178 14.00 -12.73 -3.33
C ASN A 178 15.08 -13.13 -4.35
N ASP A 179 15.25 -14.41 -4.64
CA ASP A 179 16.26 -14.89 -5.60
C ASP A 179 15.89 -14.56 -7.05
N GLN A 180 14.60 -14.53 -7.38
CA GLN A 180 14.14 -14.00 -8.67
C GLN A 180 14.42 -12.49 -8.80
N ILE A 181 14.25 -11.73 -7.71
CA ILE A 181 14.61 -10.29 -7.66
C ILE A 181 16.14 -10.13 -7.82
N ALA A 182 16.93 -10.94 -7.12
CA ALA A 182 18.39 -10.94 -7.21
C ALA A 182 18.90 -11.30 -8.61
N ASN A 183 18.29 -12.28 -9.28
CA ASN A 183 18.65 -12.65 -10.65
C ASN A 183 18.27 -11.56 -11.68
N VAL A 184 17.20 -10.79 -11.44
CA VAL A 184 16.89 -9.57 -12.21
C VAL A 184 17.90 -8.45 -11.91
N MET A 185 18.35 -8.29 -10.67
CA MET A 185 19.42 -7.34 -10.35
C MET A 185 20.74 -7.73 -10.98
N LYS A 186 21.09 -9.02 -10.99
CA LYS A 186 22.28 -9.56 -11.68
C LYS A 186 22.29 -9.19 -13.16
N PHE A 187 21.15 -9.22 -13.86
CA PHE A 187 21.06 -8.73 -15.25
C PHE A 187 21.57 -7.29 -15.41
N TYR A 188 21.32 -6.41 -14.44
CA TYR A 188 21.71 -5.00 -14.49
C TYR A 188 23.19 -4.80 -14.12
N TRP A 189 23.70 -5.57 -13.15
CA TRP A 189 25.10 -5.49 -12.71
C TRP A 189 26.10 -6.17 -13.67
N THR A 190 25.74 -7.26 -14.34
CA THR A 190 26.64 -7.98 -15.28
C THR A 190 26.54 -7.45 -16.72
N ARG A 191 26.55 -6.13 -16.89
CA ARG A 191 26.53 -5.46 -18.20
C ARG A 191 27.92 -4.92 -18.53
N THR A 192 28.26 -4.87 -19.82
CA THR A 192 29.60 -4.50 -20.32
C THR A 192 29.64 -3.12 -20.98
N SER A 193 28.51 -2.42 -21.00
CA SER A 193 28.34 -1.06 -21.54
C SER A 193 27.09 -0.42 -20.92
N HIS A 194 26.88 0.89 -21.11
CA HIS A 194 25.71 1.64 -20.61
C HIS A 194 25.44 1.48 -19.09
N TYR A 195 26.50 1.38 -18.29
CA TYR A 195 26.44 1.10 -16.84
C TYR A 195 25.44 2.00 -16.09
N GLY A 196 25.50 3.33 -16.29
CA GLY A 196 24.58 4.28 -15.67
C GLY A 196 23.10 4.02 -16.02
N GLU A 197 22.79 3.63 -17.26
CA GLU A 197 21.43 3.23 -17.65
C GLU A 197 20.97 1.93 -17.01
N HIS A 198 21.89 1.00 -16.76
CA HIS A 198 21.60 -0.27 -16.12
C HIS A 198 21.44 -0.13 -14.60
N LEU A 199 22.28 0.65 -13.92
CA LEU A 199 22.09 1.01 -12.50
C LEU A 199 20.73 1.73 -12.30
N ARG A 200 20.42 2.70 -13.17
CA ARG A 200 19.12 3.39 -13.24
C ARG A 200 17.95 2.41 -13.42
N GLY A 201 18.11 1.39 -14.27
CA GLY A 201 17.14 0.33 -14.48
C GLY A 201 16.93 -0.58 -13.27
N GLY A 202 18.01 -0.99 -12.61
CA GLY A 202 17.97 -1.80 -11.38
C GLY A 202 17.32 -1.05 -10.22
N LEU A 203 17.70 0.21 -10.00
CA LEU A 203 17.05 1.10 -9.03
C LEU A 203 15.54 1.24 -9.32
N ALA A 204 15.18 1.48 -10.59
CA ALA A 204 13.78 1.59 -10.98
C ALA A 204 12.99 0.31 -10.69
N PHE A 205 13.59 -0.86 -10.89
CA PHE A 205 13.01 -2.16 -10.58
C PHE A 205 12.80 -2.35 -9.07
N LEU A 206 13.81 -2.05 -8.23
CA LEU A 206 13.71 -2.19 -6.78
C LEU A 206 12.75 -1.18 -6.14
N LEU A 207 12.79 0.10 -6.51
CA LEU A 207 11.80 1.08 -6.01
C LEU A 207 10.39 0.74 -6.51
N SER A 208 10.22 0.26 -7.75
CA SER A 208 8.92 -0.24 -8.22
C SER A 208 8.40 -1.42 -7.39
N HIS A 209 9.31 -2.25 -6.90
CA HIS A 209 8.99 -3.40 -6.07
C HIS A 209 8.63 -2.99 -4.64
N TYR A 210 9.56 -2.44 -3.86
CA TYR A 210 9.31 -2.17 -2.43
C TYR A 210 8.26 -1.08 -2.19
N LEU A 211 8.24 -0.03 -3.01
CA LEU A 211 7.29 1.10 -2.88
C LEU A 211 5.98 0.87 -3.65
N LEU A 212 5.75 -0.34 -4.20
CA LEU A 212 4.57 -0.72 -4.99
C LEU A 212 4.22 0.30 -6.10
N LEU A 213 5.22 0.90 -6.75
CA LEU A 213 5.02 2.00 -7.70
C LEU A 213 4.48 1.52 -9.05
N ARG A 214 3.85 2.43 -9.78
CA ARG A 214 3.58 2.25 -11.21
C ARG A 214 4.78 2.78 -11.98
N GLY A 215 5.11 2.18 -13.12
CA GLY A 215 6.18 2.67 -13.99
C GLY A 215 5.96 4.07 -14.61
N GLU A 216 4.87 4.77 -14.25
CA GLU A 216 4.69 6.22 -14.46
C GLU A 216 5.28 7.02 -13.29
N SER A 217 4.87 6.71 -12.05
CA SER A 217 5.37 7.36 -10.82
C SER A 217 6.89 7.26 -10.65
N ILE A 218 7.51 6.22 -11.21
CA ILE A 218 8.98 6.08 -11.26
C ILE A 218 9.62 7.14 -12.15
N ARG A 219 9.10 7.34 -13.36
CA ARG A 219 9.79 8.16 -14.38
C ARG A 219 9.67 9.65 -14.09
N LYS A 220 8.58 10.04 -13.41
CA LYS A 220 8.28 11.39 -12.90
C LYS A 220 8.71 11.59 -11.44
N MET A 221 9.70 10.83 -10.96
CA MET A 221 10.20 10.99 -9.59
C MET A 221 11.31 12.04 -9.59
N GLU A 222 11.05 13.16 -8.95
CA GLU A 222 12.00 14.26 -8.80
C GLU A 222 12.94 13.97 -7.60
N LEU A 223 14.15 14.54 -7.58
CA LEU A 223 15.00 14.48 -6.38
C LEU A 223 14.30 15.08 -5.16
N SER A 224 13.41 16.05 -5.40
CA SER A 224 12.51 16.69 -4.44
C SER A 224 11.50 15.76 -3.77
N ASP A 225 11.15 14.62 -4.40
CA ASP A 225 10.19 13.65 -3.87
C ASP A 225 10.82 12.67 -2.86
N ILE A 226 12.15 12.57 -2.80
CA ILE A 226 12.84 11.60 -1.95
C ILE A 226 13.26 12.25 -0.62
N GLN A 227 12.87 11.60 0.49
CA GLN A 227 13.39 11.91 1.83
C GLN A 227 13.73 10.63 2.60
N THR A 228 14.51 10.75 3.67
CA THR A 228 14.72 9.68 4.66
C THR A 228 14.16 10.07 6.02
N VAL A 229 13.47 9.14 6.67
CA VAL A 229 12.91 9.28 8.02
C VAL A 229 13.39 8.10 8.86
N ASN A 230 13.93 8.35 10.06
CA ASN A 230 14.29 7.27 10.98
C ASN A 230 13.03 6.65 11.58
N LEU A 231 12.95 5.32 11.62
CA LEU A 231 11.83 4.62 12.23
C LEU A 231 12.13 4.24 13.67
N GLU A 232 11.60 5.04 14.59
CA GLU A 232 11.63 4.76 16.03
C GLU A 232 11.06 3.36 16.34
N ASN A 233 11.68 2.66 17.29
CA ASN A 233 11.31 1.30 17.74
C ASN A 233 11.38 0.18 16.67
N GLU A 234 11.97 0.42 15.50
CA GLU A 234 12.25 -0.65 14.52
C GLU A 234 13.60 -1.33 14.74
N GLY A 235 14.63 -0.60 15.16
CA GLY A 235 15.96 -1.13 15.49
C GLY A 235 15.96 -2.06 16.71
N VAL A 236 16.84 -3.08 16.70
CA VAL A 236 16.99 -4.05 17.81
C VAL A 236 17.40 -3.40 19.16
N ARG A 237 17.98 -2.19 19.12
CA ARG A 237 18.26 -1.34 20.28
C ARG A 237 17.91 0.11 19.92
N SER A 238 17.66 0.95 20.92
CA SER A 238 17.39 2.40 20.72
C SER A 238 18.54 3.14 20.03
N SER A 239 19.78 2.64 20.12
CA SER A 239 20.97 3.17 19.45
C SER A 239 21.16 2.70 18.00
N ILE A 240 20.19 1.99 17.41
CA ILE A 240 20.29 1.41 16.06
C ILE A 240 19.25 2.06 15.16
N ASP A 241 19.69 3.02 14.34
CA ASP A 241 18.84 3.70 13.37
C ASP A 241 18.26 2.74 12.32
N CYS A 242 16.98 2.92 12.03
CA CYS A 242 16.27 2.26 10.94
C CYS A 242 15.79 3.30 9.92
N PRO A 243 16.67 3.81 9.05
CA PRO A 243 16.27 4.78 8.04
C PRO A 243 15.32 4.14 7.03
N ALA A 244 14.13 4.73 6.88
CA ALA A 244 13.22 4.49 5.78
C ALA A 244 13.42 5.54 4.68
N LEU A 245 13.66 5.07 3.47
CA LEU A 245 13.60 5.85 2.24
C LEU A 245 12.13 6.03 1.86
N VAL A 246 11.67 7.27 1.82
CA VAL A 246 10.28 7.65 1.57
C VAL A 246 10.18 8.40 0.25
N MET A 247 9.33 7.91 -0.65
CA MET A 247 8.88 8.66 -1.83
C MET A 247 7.58 9.40 -1.47
N ILE A 248 7.60 10.72 -1.65
CA ILE A 248 6.42 11.58 -1.67
C ILE A 248 5.77 11.47 -3.05
N MET A 249 4.43 11.48 -3.10
CA MET A 249 3.65 11.47 -4.34
C MET A 249 2.48 12.44 -4.21
N ARG A 250 2.63 13.66 -4.75
CA ARG A 250 1.52 14.62 -4.81
C ARG A 250 0.62 14.41 -6.02
N GLN A 251 1.14 13.85 -7.11
CA GLN A 251 0.40 13.62 -8.35
C GLN A 251 0.49 12.17 -8.84
N GLY A 252 -0.54 11.71 -9.57
CA GLY A 252 -0.46 10.49 -10.35
C GLY A 252 -1.81 10.02 -10.90
N LYS A 253 -1.80 8.98 -11.75
CA LYS A 253 -3.01 8.49 -12.45
C LYS A 253 -4.22 8.15 -11.55
N THR A 254 -4.02 7.87 -10.26
CA THR A 254 -5.09 7.68 -9.25
C THR A 254 -5.21 8.82 -8.24
N ASN A 255 -4.23 9.73 -8.19
CA ASN A 255 -4.22 10.89 -7.30
C ASN A 255 -4.29 12.16 -8.16
N LYS A 256 -5.52 12.57 -8.46
CA LYS A 256 -5.85 13.77 -9.25
C LYS A 256 -6.18 14.99 -8.39
N ASN A 257 -6.12 14.85 -7.07
CA ASN A 257 -6.63 15.83 -6.11
C ASN A 257 -5.50 16.41 -5.25
N ASN A 258 -4.26 16.35 -5.75
CA ASN A 258 -3.04 16.80 -5.08
C ASN A 258 -2.86 16.24 -3.64
N ARG A 259 -3.38 15.03 -3.36
CA ARG A 259 -3.29 14.41 -2.03
C ARG A 259 -1.84 14.07 -1.71
N LEU A 260 -1.45 14.11 -0.44
CA LEU A 260 -0.14 13.64 0.00
C LEU A 260 -0.15 12.11 0.13
N ASP A 261 0.13 11.39 -0.98
CA ASP A 261 0.46 9.96 -0.90
C ASP A 261 1.94 9.81 -0.50
N THR A 262 2.26 8.85 0.36
CA THR A 262 3.65 8.42 0.66
C THR A 262 3.81 6.91 0.46
N ALA A 263 5.03 6.47 0.16
CA ALA A 263 5.43 5.07 0.27
C ALA A 263 6.85 4.99 0.83
N GLY A 264 7.12 4.01 1.70
CA GLY A 264 8.43 3.86 2.36
C GLY A 264 9.07 2.49 2.13
N CYS A 265 10.39 2.40 2.18
CA CYS A 265 11.13 1.14 2.25
C CYS A 265 12.41 1.31 3.09
N ILE A 266 12.87 0.23 3.71
CA ILE A 266 14.09 0.21 4.53
C ILE A 266 15.21 -0.56 3.81
N ARG A 267 16.45 -0.52 4.33
CA ARG A 267 17.56 -1.36 3.81
C ARG A 267 17.17 -2.84 3.89
N ASN A 268 17.39 -3.61 2.82
CA ASN A 268 17.09 -5.04 2.80
C ASN A 268 18.18 -5.83 3.56
N ALA A 269 17.79 -6.93 4.22
CA ALA A 269 18.68 -7.90 4.85
C ALA A 269 19.78 -8.39 3.89
N ARG A 270 19.46 -8.58 2.60
CA ARG A 270 20.43 -8.83 1.53
C ARG A 270 20.89 -7.53 0.85
N VAL A 271 22.16 -7.46 0.48
CA VAL A 271 22.75 -6.28 -0.17
C VAL A 271 22.43 -6.19 -1.67
N ASP A 272 22.35 -7.33 -2.36
CA ASP A 272 22.14 -7.45 -3.81
C ASP A 272 20.80 -6.90 -4.31
N ILE A 273 19.79 -6.92 -3.43
CA ILE A 273 18.44 -6.38 -3.67
C ILE A 273 18.12 -5.17 -2.76
N CYS A 274 19.12 -4.55 -2.12
CA CYS A 274 18.92 -3.42 -1.21
C CYS A 274 18.57 -2.13 -1.98
N PRO A 275 17.43 -1.46 -1.70
CA PRO A 275 17.05 -0.24 -2.40
C PRO A 275 17.96 0.96 -2.06
N PHE A 276 18.52 1.00 -0.85
CA PHE A 276 19.52 2.01 -0.46
C PHE A 276 20.82 1.84 -1.24
N MET A 277 21.35 0.62 -1.35
CA MET A 277 22.56 0.37 -2.15
C MET A 277 22.34 0.73 -3.62
N ALA A 278 21.21 0.34 -4.20
CA ALA A 278 20.87 0.68 -5.57
C ALA A 278 20.69 2.19 -5.82
N LEU A 279 20.24 2.95 -4.80
CA LEU A 279 20.11 4.41 -4.90
C LEU A 279 21.48 5.11 -4.72
N GLY A 280 22.23 4.70 -3.69
CA GLY A 280 23.57 5.22 -3.41
C GLY A 280 24.54 4.97 -4.56
N VAL A 281 24.60 3.76 -5.10
CA VAL A 281 25.48 3.42 -6.24
C VAL A 281 25.15 4.19 -7.51
N TYR A 282 23.86 4.45 -7.76
CA TYR A 282 23.41 5.18 -8.93
C TYR A 282 23.65 6.69 -8.79
N PHE A 283 23.45 7.27 -7.61
CA PHE A 283 23.83 8.66 -7.33
C PHE A 283 25.35 8.84 -7.33
N PHE A 284 26.10 7.86 -6.83
CA PHE A 284 27.57 7.85 -6.93
C PHE A 284 28.02 7.82 -8.40
N TRP A 285 27.41 6.94 -9.21
CA TRP A 285 27.67 6.89 -10.64
C TRP A 285 27.39 8.22 -11.34
N ARG A 286 26.25 8.88 -11.08
CA ARG A 286 25.94 10.22 -11.62
C ARG A 286 27.00 11.26 -11.22
N PHE A 287 27.18 11.47 -9.92
CA PHE A 287 27.91 12.64 -9.41
C PHE A 287 29.43 12.46 -9.30
N HIS A 288 29.96 11.23 -9.35
CA HIS A 288 31.41 10.94 -9.26
C HIS A 288 32.00 10.25 -10.49
N VAL A 289 31.19 9.51 -11.29
CA VAL A 289 31.70 8.76 -12.46
C VAL A 289 31.32 9.43 -13.77
N GLU A 290 30.06 9.87 -13.92
CA GLU A 290 29.62 10.70 -15.05
C GLU A 290 29.96 12.19 -14.87
N ASN A 291 30.45 12.60 -13.69
CA ASN A 291 30.72 13.99 -13.29
C ASN A 291 29.50 14.91 -13.53
N GLU A 292 28.29 14.40 -13.35
CA GLU A 292 27.07 15.19 -13.39
C GLU A 292 27.12 16.25 -12.27
N PRO A 293 26.83 17.53 -12.54
CA PRO A 293 26.75 18.54 -11.50
C PRO A 293 25.80 18.13 -10.38
N PHE A 294 26.24 18.32 -9.12
CA PHE A 294 25.35 18.13 -7.98
C PHE A 294 24.20 19.13 -8.07
N PRO A 295 22.95 18.77 -7.70
CA PRO A 295 21.79 19.63 -7.85
C PRO A 295 21.99 21.00 -7.21
N ASP A 296 21.56 22.05 -7.91
CA ASP A 296 21.50 23.38 -7.32
C ASP A 296 20.32 23.49 -6.36
N LEU A 297 20.59 24.05 -5.18
CA LEU A 297 19.66 24.21 -4.07
C LEU A 297 19.42 25.70 -3.73
N VAL A 298 19.88 26.66 -4.55
CA VAL A 298 19.57 28.09 -4.37
C VAL A 298 18.05 28.33 -4.30
N ALA A 299 17.31 27.74 -5.23
CA ALA A 299 15.88 27.98 -5.42
C ALA A 299 15.13 26.72 -5.86
N SER A 300 13.86 26.57 -5.43
CA SER A 300 13.02 25.41 -5.77
C SER A 300 12.84 25.23 -7.27
N ARG A 301 12.81 26.34 -8.03
CA ARG A 301 12.71 26.34 -9.50
C ARG A 301 13.89 25.62 -10.19
N ASN A 302 15.08 25.64 -9.59
CA ASN A 302 16.28 25.00 -10.12
C ASN A 302 16.32 23.52 -9.73
N ARG A 303 15.78 23.17 -8.55
CA ARG A 303 15.84 21.83 -7.97
C ARG A 303 14.70 20.90 -8.40
N TYR A 304 13.48 21.40 -8.52
CA TYR A 304 12.30 20.56 -8.78
C TYR A 304 12.39 19.80 -10.12
N PRO A 305 12.81 20.42 -11.25
CA PRO A 305 12.92 19.69 -12.51
C PRO A 305 13.90 18.49 -12.51
N VAL A 306 14.81 18.39 -11.53
CA VAL A 306 15.87 17.38 -11.53
C VAL A 306 15.30 15.99 -11.22
N ASN A 307 15.26 15.12 -12.23
CA ASN A 307 14.74 13.76 -12.10
C ASN A 307 15.72 12.86 -11.33
N VAL A 308 15.17 11.94 -10.54
CA VAL A 308 15.88 10.74 -10.09
C VAL A 308 16.25 9.91 -11.32
N PHE A 309 15.31 9.65 -12.21
CA PHE A 309 15.50 8.79 -13.39
C PHE A 309 15.67 9.61 -14.68
N LYS A 310 16.75 10.38 -14.78
CA LYS A 310 17.10 11.17 -15.99
C LYS A 310 17.10 10.30 -17.26
N ALA A 311 16.76 10.88 -18.42
CA ALA A 311 16.76 10.17 -19.69
C ALA A 311 18.11 10.21 -20.45
N GLY A 312 18.91 11.25 -20.24
CA GLY A 312 20.17 11.51 -20.95
C GLY A 312 21.15 12.32 -20.11
N ALA A 313 21.91 13.22 -20.75
CA ALA A 313 22.83 14.13 -20.05
C ALA A 313 22.09 15.20 -19.23
N ASP A 314 21.07 15.82 -19.82
CA ASP A 314 20.13 16.67 -19.09
C ASP A 314 19.35 15.86 -18.05
N SER A 315 19.29 16.39 -16.83
CA SER A 315 18.63 15.79 -15.68
C SER A 315 17.14 16.12 -15.60
N SER A 316 16.64 17.08 -16.39
CA SER A 316 15.22 17.47 -16.44
C SER A 316 14.35 16.64 -17.40
N THR A 317 14.93 15.91 -18.35
CA THR A 317 14.19 15.04 -19.29
C THR A 317 13.66 13.76 -18.60
N GLU A 318 12.32 13.61 -18.55
CA GLU A 318 11.62 12.40 -18.06
C GLU A 318 12.04 11.16 -18.86
N TRP A 319 12.37 10.05 -18.17
CA TRP A 319 12.65 8.78 -18.85
C TRP A 319 11.44 8.29 -19.66
N SER A 320 11.64 8.01 -20.95
CA SER A 320 10.53 7.59 -21.82
C SER A 320 9.91 6.23 -21.42
N TYR A 321 8.58 6.13 -21.53
CA TYR A 321 7.85 4.88 -21.24
C TYR A 321 8.37 3.68 -22.05
N PHE A 322 8.78 3.88 -23.29
CA PHE A 322 9.28 2.80 -24.15
C PHE A 322 10.65 2.30 -23.67
N SER A 323 11.58 3.19 -23.34
CA SER A 323 12.89 2.81 -22.79
C SER A 323 12.75 2.10 -21.44
N HIS A 324 11.94 2.62 -20.50
CA HIS A 324 11.65 1.97 -19.22
C HIS A 324 11.02 0.57 -19.41
N LYS A 325 9.98 0.46 -20.24
CA LYS A 325 9.34 -0.83 -20.57
C LYS A 325 10.32 -1.85 -21.14
N ASN A 326 11.25 -1.41 -22.00
CA ASN A 326 12.21 -2.30 -22.65
C ASN A 326 13.35 -2.70 -21.70
N SER A 327 13.80 -1.80 -20.82
CA SER A 327 14.76 -2.10 -19.75
C SER A 327 14.25 -3.23 -18.85
N ILE A 328 13.04 -3.08 -18.28
CA ILE A 328 12.41 -4.14 -17.48
C ILE A 328 12.25 -5.42 -18.31
N HIS A 329 11.81 -5.32 -19.56
CA HIS A 329 11.58 -6.52 -20.38
C HIS A 329 12.86 -7.33 -20.63
N LYS A 330 13.98 -6.68 -20.97
CA LYS A 330 15.29 -7.34 -21.14
C LYS A 330 15.73 -8.02 -19.84
N ALA A 331 15.48 -7.40 -18.68
CA ALA A 331 15.87 -7.93 -17.38
C ALA A 331 15.07 -9.15 -16.93
N LEU A 332 13.75 -9.16 -17.18
CA LEU A 332 12.89 -10.32 -16.88
C LEU A 332 13.14 -11.50 -17.80
N SER A 333 13.41 -11.23 -19.08
CA SER A 333 13.76 -12.23 -20.10
C SER A 333 15.22 -12.69 -20.03
N PHE A 334 15.98 -12.27 -19.02
CA PHE A 334 17.34 -12.77 -18.78
C PHE A 334 17.30 -14.25 -18.39
N ALA A 335 18.28 -15.03 -18.88
CA ALA A 335 18.33 -16.49 -18.66
C ALA A 335 18.34 -16.88 -17.17
N GLY A 336 19.02 -16.10 -16.31
CA GLY A 336 19.01 -16.33 -14.86
C GLY A 336 17.69 -15.95 -14.16
N ALA A 337 16.86 -15.10 -14.77
CA ALA A 337 15.59 -14.66 -14.18
C ALA A 337 14.42 -15.57 -14.60
N GLY A 338 14.28 -15.86 -15.90
CA GLY A 338 13.23 -16.74 -16.44
C GLY A 338 11.79 -16.22 -16.28
N ILE A 339 11.60 -14.94 -15.89
CA ILE A 339 10.30 -14.42 -15.45
C ILE A 339 9.39 -14.14 -16.66
N LYS A 340 8.32 -14.93 -16.76
CA LYS A 340 7.19 -14.66 -17.66
C LYS A 340 6.24 -13.66 -16.99
N SER A 341 5.81 -12.63 -17.72
CA SER A 341 4.67 -11.81 -17.29
C SER A 341 3.94 -11.16 -18.46
N THR A 342 2.61 -11.11 -18.31
CA THR A 342 1.68 -10.42 -19.20
C THR A 342 1.82 -8.89 -19.14
N LYS A 343 2.38 -8.36 -18.05
CA LYS A 343 2.45 -6.92 -17.74
C LYS A 343 3.91 -6.50 -17.63
N LYS A 344 4.29 -5.42 -18.30
CA LYS A 344 5.69 -4.93 -18.31
C LYS A 344 5.90 -3.86 -17.22
N SER A 345 5.49 -2.61 -17.44
CA SER A 345 5.63 -1.49 -16.47
C SER A 345 4.75 -1.56 -15.20
N HIS A 346 4.19 -2.73 -14.88
CA HIS A 346 3.28 -2.98 -13.77
C HIS A 346 3.55 -4.31 -13.02
N ILE A 347 4.50 -5.13 -13.50
CA ILE A 347 4.84 -6.42 -12.87
C ILE A 347 5.26 -6.27 -11.41
N ASN A 348 6.10 -5.28 -11.09
CA ASN A 348 6.66 -5.10 -9.76
C ASN A 348 5.57 -4.85 -8.70
N ARG A 349 4.59 -3.98 -9.00
CA ARG A 349 3.47 -3.68 -8.10
C ARG A 349 2.54 -4.88 -7.86
N GLY A 350 2.35 -5.73 -8.88
CA GLY A 350 1.57 -6.98 -8.72
C GLY A 350 2.35 -8.06 -7.97
N SER A 351 3.61 -8.26 -8.34
CA SER A 351 4.51 -9.25 -7.73
C SER A 351 4.80 -8.93 -6.27
N SER A 352 5.11 -7.67 -5.96
CA SER A 352 5.33 -7.20 -4.58
C SER A 352 4.09 -7.38 -3.69
N ALA A 353 2.89 -7.08 -4.20
CA ALA A 353 1.66 -7.29 -3.44
C ALA A 353 1.38 -8.77 -3.16
N ARG A 354 1.59 -9.67 -4.14
CA ARG A 354 1.49 -11.13 -3.93
C ARG A 354 2.60 -11.67 -3.02
N MET A 355 3.80 -11.11 -3.09
CA MET A 355 4.92 -11.52 -2.24
C MET A 355 4.68 -11.11 -0.78
N ALA A 356 4.11 -9.94 -0.53
CA ALA A 356 3.67 -9.52 0.80
C ALA A 356 2.55 -10.43 1.35
N ASP A 357 1.60 -10.82 0.51
CA ASP A 357 0.52 -11.77 0.83
C ASP A 357 1.07 -13.16 1.20
N ILE A 358 2.02 -13.70 0.41
CA ILE A 358 2.77 -14.93 0.71
C ILE A 358 3.55 -14.82 2.03
N LEU A 359 4.11 -13.64 2.33
CA LEU A 359 4.81 -13.34 3.60
C LEU A 359 3.83 -13.09 4.77
N GLY A 360 2.52 -13.33 4.61
CA GLY A 360 1.53 -13.18 5.68
C GLY A 360 1.26 -11.73 6.10
N VAL A 361 1.63 -10.74 5.28
CA VAL A 361 1.36 -9.33 5.55
C VAL A 361 -0.13 -9.07 5.42
N ASN A 362 -0.75 -8.57 6.49
CA ASN A 362 -2.19 -8.26 6.52
C ASN A 362 -2.59 -7.28 5.39
N GLU A 363 -3.74 -7.54 4.75
CA GLU A 363 -4.19 -6.80 3.55
C GLU A 363 -4.25 -5.28 3.75
N ASP A 364 -4.58 -4.77 4.95
CA ASP A 364 -4.62 -3.32 5.20
C ASP A 364 -3.23 -2.66 5.09
N GLN A 365 -2.16 -3.37 5.44
CA GLN A 365 -0.78 -2.89 5.24
C GLN A 365 -0.45 -2.88 3.74
N ILE A 366 -0.83 -3.91 2.98
CA ILE A 366 -0.62 -3.99 1.53
C ILE A 366 -1.43 -2.91 0.81
N ARG A 367 -2.67 -2.66 1.22
CA ARG A 367 -3.52 -1.55 0.73
C ARG A 367 -2.96 -0.19 1.06
N ARG A 368 -2.33 -0.02 2.23
CA ARG A 368 -1.65 1.23 2.61
C ARG A 368 -0.41 1.47 1.75
N GLN A 369 0.53 0.52 1.71
CA GLN A 369 1.73 0.62 0.89
C GLN A 369 1.42 0.74 -0.60
N GLY A 370 0.34 0.09 -1.07
CA GLY A 370 -0.16 0.22 -2.44
C GLY A 370 -0.85 1.56 -2.74
N ARG A 371 -1.29 2.32 -1.72
CA ARG A 371 -2.23 3.46 -1.86
C ARG A 371 -3.49 3.04 -2.63
N TRP A 372 -4.16 2.01 -2.10
CA TRP A 372 -5.48 1.56 -2.56
C TRP A 372 -6.63 2.08 -1.66
N ASN A 373 -6.32 2.58 -0.47
CA ASN A 373 -7.27 3.22 0.43
C ASN A 373 -7.64 4.63 -0.07
N ASN A 374 -8.93 4.99 -0.04
CA ASN A 374 -9.45 6.27 -0.55
C ASN A 374 -10.19 7.13 0.50
N SER A 375 -10.08 6.81 1.79
CA SER A 375 -10.71 7.61 2.85
C SER A 375 -9.96 8.91 3.13
N THR A 376 -10.70 9.99 3.43
CA THR A 376 -10.19 11.34 3.70
C THR A 376 -9.10 11.35 4.78
N MET A 377 -9.27 10.55 5.84
CA MET A 377 -8.32 10.38 6.93
C MET A 377 -6.91 9.99 6.46
N ASN A 378 -6.78 9.15 5.42
CA ASN A 378 -5.48 8.76 4.87
C ASN A 378 -4.81 9.89 4.07
N GLY A 379 -5.58 10.80 3.46
CA GLY A 379 -5.04 11.92 2.69
C GLY A 379 -4.74 13.18 3.51
N ALA A 380 -5.17 13.23 4.77
CA ALA A 380 -5.08 14.42 5.62
C ALA A 380 -4.33 14.22 6.95
N TYR A 381 -4.37 13.03 7.57
CA TYR A 381 -3.88 12.84 8.95
C TYR A 381 -2.94 11.63 9.15
N LEU A 382 -2.91 10.65 8.24
CA LEU A 382 -2.22 9.37 8.46
C LEU A 382 -1.00 9.17 7.55
N THR A 383 0.04 9.96 7.78
CA THR A 383 1.35 9.89 7.09
C THR A 383 2.20 8.67 7.46
N THR A 384 1.86 7.95 8.55
CA THR A 384 2.68 6.83 9.06
C THR A 384 2.89 5.71 8.03
N LEU A 385 4.11 5.16 7.99
CA LEU A 385 4.47 4.11 7.04
C LEU A 385 4.03 2.72 7.55
N PRO A 386 3.80 1.74 6.66
CA PRO A 386 3.38 0.39 7.05
C PRO A 386 4.60 -0.45 7.47
N SER A 387 5.20 -0.14 8.63
CA SER A 387 6.49 -0.71 9.06
C SER A 387 6.53 -2.24 9.08
N LYS A 388 5.43 -2.90 9.46
CA LYS A 388 5.33 -4.38 9.41
C LYS A 388 5.52 -4.92 7.99
N MET A 389 4.98 -4.25 6.98
CA MET A 389 5.21 -4.63 5.59
C MET A 389 6.62 -4.28 5.13
N MET A 390 7.15 -3.12 5.52
CA MET A 390 8.52 -2.72 5.17
C MET A 390 9.55 -3.72 5.72
N ARG A 391 9.38 -4.20 6.96
CA ARG A 391 10.21 -5.26 7.56
C ARG A 391 10.14 -6.57 6.81
N MET A 392 8.95 -7.12 6.61
CA MET A 392 8.79 -8.43 5.94
C MET A 392 9.32 -8.39 4.50
N MET A 393 9.02 -7.34 3.74
CA MET A 393 9.54 -7.17 2.37
C MET A 393 11.06 -6.93 2.34
N ALA A 394 11.64 -6.39 3.41
CA ALA A 394 13.09 -6.22 3.56
C ALA A 394 13.81 -7.46 4.15
N GLY A 395 13.09 -8.55 4.47
CA GLY A 395 13.67 -9.79 4.99
C GLY A 395 13.83 -9.85 6.51
N PHE A 396 13.16 -8.99 7.28
CA PHE A 396 13.11 -9.04 8.75
C PHE A 396 11.78 -9.62 9.25
N SER A 397 11.69 -9.93 10.55
CA SER A 397 10.49 -10.52 11.15
C SER A 397 9.34 -9.52 11.34
N THR A 398 8.15 -10.04 11.67
CA THR A 398 6.94 -9.27 11.95
C THR A 398 7.01 -8.44 13.24
N ASN A 399 7.92 -8.78 14.16
CA ASN A 399 8.04 -8.16 15.48
C ASN A 399 8.57 -6.73 15.37
N ALA A 400 8.25 -5.87 16.33
CA ALA A 400 8.97 -4.59 16.49
C ALA A 400 10.40 -4.86 16.97
N ARG A 401 11.30 -3.86 16.90
CA ARG A 401 12.71 -3.97 17.29
C ARG A 401 13.43 -5.19 16.67
N SER A 402 13.20 -5.45 15.38
CA SER A 402 13.83 -6.55 14.65
C SER A 402 14.72 -6.10 13.48
N PHE A 403 14.88 -4.80 13.25
CA PHE A 403 15.78 -4.29 12.22
C PHE A 403 17.23 -4.33 12.70
N TYR A 404 18.07 -5.03 11.93
CA TYR A 404 19.51 -5.03 12.14
C TYR A 404 20.24 -5.48 10.87
N LEU A 405 21.47 -4.98 10.67
CA LEU A 405 22.38 -5.40 9.60
C LEU A 405 23.80 -5.47 10.17
N ALA A 406 24.44 -6.64 10.12
CA ALA A 406 25.86 -6.78 10.52
C ALA A 406 26.77 -5.85 9.70
N ARG A 407 26.51 -5.76 8.39
CA ARG A 407 27.13 -4.77 7.49
C ARG A 407 26.83 -3.30 7.81
N ALA A 408 26.09 -3.00 8.87
CA ALA A 408 25.87 -1.64 9.38
C ALA A 408 26.44 -1.42 10.79
N ALA A 409 27.12 -2.41 11.37
CA ALA A 409 27.67 -2.37 12.73
C ALA A 409 28.83 -1.37 12.90
N LEU A 410 29.56 -1.06 11.83
CA LEU A 410 30.64 -0.07 11.83
C LEU A 410 30.25 1.18 11.02
N ASP A 411 30.48 2.34 11.61
CA ASP A 411 30.29 3.63 10.95
C ASP A 411 31.51 3.98 10.07
N PRO A 412 31.32 4.43 8.81
CA PRO A 412 32.44 4.80 7.95
C PRO A 412 33.19 6.03 8.49
N PRO A 413 34.53 6.03 8.54
CA PRO A 413 35.32 7.14 9.07
C PRO A 413 34.97 8.51 8.46
N ALA A 414 35.01 9.57 9.26
CA ALA A 414 34.63 10.92 8.82
C ALA A 414 35.45 11.41 7.59
N ALA A 415 36.74 11.07 7.54
CA ALA A 415 37.62 11.39 6.41
C ALA A 415 37.24 10.64 5.11
N LEU A 416 36.66 9.44 5.22
CA LEU A 416 36.13 8.67 4.10
C LEU A 416 34.74 9.18 3.68
N CYS A 417 33.89 9.52 4.65
CA CYS A 417 32.59 10.15 4.44
C CYS A 417 32.68 11.43 3.60
N LYS A 418 33.64 12.33 3.90
CA LYS A 418 33.87 13.57 3.14
C LYS A 418 34.26 13.34 1.66
N LYS A 419 34.77 12.16 1.29
CA LYS A 419 35.09 11.82 -0.11
C LYS A 419 33.85 11.42 -0.93
N VAL A 420 32.68 11.24 -0.29
CA VAL A 420 31.44 10.77 -0.92
C VAL A 420 30.37 11.87 -0.85
N PHE A 421 29.98 12.39 -2.01
CA PHE A 421 29.06 13.53 -2.17
C PHE A 421 29.53 14.82 -1.44
N PRO A 422 30.79 15.29 -1.63
CA PRO A 422 31.31 16.46 -0.90
C PRO A 422 30.48 17.74 -1.11
N LYS A 423 29.85 17.92 -2.28
CA LYS A 423 28.94 19.04 -2.55
C LYS A 423 27.73 19.12 -1.60
N ALA A 424 27.35 18.02 -0.96
CA ALA A 424 26.30 18.05 0.06
C ALA A 424 26.78 18.66 1.39
N ASP A 425 28.08 18.55 1.73
CA ASP A 425 28.65 19.26 2.88
C ASP A 425 28.73 20.76 2.60
N GLU A 426 29.23 21.14 1.41
CA GLU A 426 29.23 22.55 0.97
C GLU A 426 27.83 23.15 1.06
N TRP A 427 26.79 22.44 0.61
CA TRP A 427 25.42 22.91 0.72
C TRP A 427 24.91 23.04 2.16
N TYR A 428 25.31 22.17 3.08
CA TYR A 428 25.03 22.35 4.51
C TYR A 428 25.69 23.62 5.06
N ASP A 429 26.99 23.82 4.79
CA ASP A 429 27.74 24.97 5.26
C ASP A 429 27.16 26.29 4.71
N ARG A 430 26.75 26.31 3.43
CA ARG A 430 26.10 27.48 2.80
C ARG A 430 24.75 27.82 3.43
N LEU A 431 23.94 26.82 3.77
CA LEU A 431 22.62 27.03 4.43
C LEU A 431 22.78 27.46 5.89
N ALA A 432 23.71 26.83 6.63
CA ALA A 432 24.00 27.13 8.03
C ALA A 432 24.61 28.53 8.20
N ALA A 433 25.46 28.97 7.26
CA ALA A 433 26.01 30.32 7.22
C ALA A 433 25.06 31.37 6.61
N HIS A 434 23.79 31.01 6.32
CA HIS A 434 22.77 31.86 5.73
C HIS A 434 23.25 32.65 4.49
N GLN A 435 24.00 31.98 3.61
CA GLN A 435 24.53 32.62 2.41
C GLN A 435 23.40 33.08 1.47
N ARG A 436 23.69 34.14 0.71
CA ARG A 436 22.84 34.65 -0.35
C ARG A 436 23.15 33.98 -1.68
N ASN A 437 22.20 34.06 -2.61
CA ASN A 437 22.36 33.66 -4.00
C ASN A 437 23.46 34.53 -4.66
N PRO A 438 24.52 33.95 -5.25
CA PRO A 438 25.55 34.72 -5.95
C PRO A 438 25.01 35.52 -7.15
N ASP A 439 23.94 35.07 -7.80
CA ASP A 439 23.46 35.67 -9.05
C ASP A 439 22.71 37.00 -8.84
N ASN A 440 22.05 37.18 -7.69
CA ASN A 440 21.18 38.34 -7.45
C ASN A 440 21.12 38.84 -5.99
N GLY A 441 21.81 38.19 -5.05
CA GLY A 441 21.85 38.60 -3.64
C GLY A 441 20.62 38.21 -2.80
N ASP A 442 19.63 37.50 -3.33
CA ASP A 442 18.49 37.02 -2.53
C ASP A 442 18.90 35.97 -1.48
N PRO A 443 18.14 35.77 -0.39
CA PRO A 443 18.34 34.62 0.50
C PRO A 443 18.15 33.29 -0.23
N ILE A 444 19.00 32.30 0.07
CA ILE A 444 18.82 30.93 -0.43
C ILE A 444 17.54 30.30 0.17
N GLU A 445 16.77 29.56 -0.65
CA GLU A 445 15.52 28.92 -0.24
C GLU A 445 15.73 27.76 0.76
N SER A 446 15.85 28.08 2.05
CA SER A 446 15.83 27.08 3.13
C SER A 446 14.44 26.45 3.28
N THR A 447 14.19 25.35 2.56
CA THR A 447 12.93 24.61 2.59
C THR A 447 13.08 23.25 3.27
N VAL A 448 12.01 22.79 3.93
CA VAL A 448 11.93 21.44 4.54
C VAL A 448 12.34 20.33 3.56
N ALA A 449 12.06 20.50 2.26
CA ALA A 449 12.39 19.51 1.24
C ALA A 449 13.87 19.55 0.79
N VAL A 450 14.55 20.70 0.89
CA VAL A 450 16.01 20.80 0.73
C VAL A 450 16.71 20.10 1.90
N ASP A 451 16.27 20.41 3.12
CA ASP A 451 16.71 19.78 4.37
C ASP A 451 16.58 18.24 4.32
N ALA A 452 15.42 17.75 3.88
CA ALA A 452 15.12 16.33 3.76
C ALA A 452 15.95 15.62 2.66
N PHE A 453 16.24 16.33 1.57
CA PHE A 453 17.13 15.83 0.51
C PHE A 453 18.58 15.74 0.98
N LEU A 454 19.13 16.78 1.63
CA LEU A 454 20.49 16.76 2.16
C LEU A 454 20.67 15.68 3.24
N LYS A 455 19.69 15.53 4.16
CA LYS A 455 19.65 14.42 5.14
C LYS A 455 19.64 13.06 4.44
N THR A 456 18.92 12.92 3.32
CA THR A 456 18.94 11.71 2.49
C THR A 456 20.30 11.43 1.88
N ILE A 457 21.01 12.45 1.37
CA ILE A 457 22.37 12.27 0.83
C ILE A 457 23.36 11.85 1.92
N MET A 458 23.22 12.35 3.16
CA MET A 458 24.04 11.91 4.30
C MET A 458 23.77 10.46 4.71
N VAL A 459 22.49 10.05 4.76
CA VAL A 459 22.13 8.64 5.00
C VAL A 459 22.62 7.76 3.85
N LEU A 460 22.51 8.19 2.59
CA LEU A 460 23.01 7.45 1.44
C LEU A 460 24.54 7.33 1.44
N ARG A 461 25.29 8.39 1.79
CA ARG A 461 26.75 8.35 2.00
C ARG A 461 27.16 7.23 2.96
N LYS A 462 26.58 7.22 4.17
CA LYS A 462 26.88 6.20 5.21
C LYS A 462 26.50 4.79 4.74
N THR A 463 25.27 4.65 4.23
CA THR A 463 24.74 3.33 3.84
C THR A 463 25.35 2.77 2.55
N PHE A 464 25.81 3.62 1.63
CA PHE A 464 26.56 3.23 0.43
C PHE A 464 27.94 2.67 0.77
N LEU A 465 28.73 3.37 1.60
CA LEU A 465 30.05 2.90 2.04
C LEU A 465 29.95 1.57 2.80
N GLN A 466 28.92 1.40 3.63
CA GLN A 466 28.61 0.14 4.33
C GLN A 466 28.19 -0.99 3.37
N ASP A 467 27.26 -0.74 2.44
CA ASP A 467 26.76 -1.76 1.51
C ASP A 467 27.78 -2.07 0.40
N SER A 468 28.70 -1.16 0.03
CA SER A 468 29.68 -1.35 -1.04
C SER A 468 30.70 -2.44 -0.74
N VAL A 469 31.09 -2.64 0.53
CA VAL A 469 31.99 -3.72 0.96
C VAL A 469 31.49 -5.09 0.49
N PHE A 470 30.22 -5.39 0.76
CA PHE A 470 29.59 -6.67 0.48
C PHE A 470 29.07 -6.76 -0.95
N MET A 471 28.71 -5.63 -1.56
CA MET A 471 28.35 -5.58 -2.97
C MET A 471 29.56 -5.77 -3.90
N MET A 472 30.74 -5.27 -3.51
CA MET A 472 32.01 -5.55 -4.20
C MET A 472 32.33 -7.05 -4.17
N ARG A 473 32.11 -7.74 -3.04
CA ARG A 473 32.22 -9.21 -2.94
C ARG A 473 31.22 -9.92 -3.86
N SER A 474 30.03 -9.36 -4.03
CA SER A 474 28.93 -9.95 -4.81
C SER A 474 28.98 -9.68 -6.32
N GLN A 475 29.58 -8.57 -6.75
CA GLN A 475 29.69 -8.11 -8.15
C GLN A 475 31.08 -7.48 -8.42
N PRO A 476 32.18 -8.24 -8.26
CA PRO A 476 33.54 -7.68 -8.26
C PRO A 476 33.96 -7.05 -9.60
N ASN A 477 33.35 -7.48 -10.71
CA ASN A 477 33.74 -7.06 -12.05
C ASN A 477 33.06 -5.75 -12.53
N HIS A 478 32.29 -5.07 -11.67
CA HIS A 478 31.58 -3.84 -12.07
C HIS A 478 32.53 -2.63 -12.04
N PRO A 479 32.71 -1.86 -13.13
CA PRO A 479 33.75 -0.81 -13.21
C PRO A 479 33.68 0.33 -12.20
N ILE A 480 32.57 0.46 -11.45
CA ILE A 480 32.48 1.46 -10.37
C ILE A 480 33.55 1.25 -9.29
N TRP A 481 33.99 0.00 -9.06
CA TRP A 481 35.04 -0.32 -8.10
C TRP A 481 36.44 0.14 -8.56
N ASN A 482 36.59 0.57 -9.81
CA ASN A 482 37.84 1.16 -10.33
C ASN A 482 37.99 2.64 -9.90
N HIS A 483 36.95 3.26 -9.33
CA HIS A 483 37.03 4.63 -8.83
C HIS A 483 37.96 4.71 -7.61
N SER A 484 38.83 5.72 -7.56
CA SER A 484 39.94 5.87 -6.59
C SER A 484 39.55 5.66 -5.13
N LEU A 485 38.35 6.09 -4.73
CA LEU A 485 37.71 5.83 -3.43
C LEU A 485 37.87 4.38 -2.93
N PHE A 486 37.77 3.38 -3.81
CA PHE A 486 37.80 1.96 -3.42
C PHE A 486 39.22 1.40 -3.25
N SER A 487 40.22 2.12 -3.74
CA SER A 487 41.65 1.87 -3.50
C SER A 487 42.23 2.73 -2.36
N ASP A 488 41.40 3.60 -1.76
CA ASP A 488 41.82 4.50 -0.70
C ASP A 488 42.19 3.72 0.59
N PRO A 489 43.34 3.98 1.23
CA PRO A 489 43.75 3.24 2.43
C PRO A 489 42.68 3.21 3.53
N CYS A 490 41.97 4.33 3.74
CA CYS A 490 40.91 4.43 4.74
C CYS A 490 39.67 3.60 4.37
N TYR A 491 39.36 3.44 3.08
CA TYR A 491 38.32 2.50 2.62
C TYR A 491 38.78 1.05 2.82
N LEU A 492 40.03 0.72 2.51
CA LEU A 492 40.58 -0.63 2.65
C LEU A 492 40.65 -1.07 4.12
N GLU A 493 40.98 -0.17 5.05
CA GLU A 493 40.93 -0.42 6.49
C GLU A 493 39.50 -0.61 7.00
N PHE A 494 38.60 0.34 6.68
CA PHE A 494 37.17 0.23 7.02
C PHE A 494 36.55 -1.06 6.49
N LYS A 495 36.87 -1.44 5.25
CA LYS A 495 36.46 -2.72 4.64
C LYS A 495 36.92 -3.91 5.49
N ARG A 496 38.22 -4.03 5.79
CA ARG A 496 38.76 -5.15 6.58
C ARG A 496 38.07 -5.27 7.94
N ALA A 497 37.90 -4.15 8.66
CA ALA A 497 37.25 -4.13 9.96
C ALA A 497 35.77 -4.57 9.89
N LEU A 498 35.03 -4.07 8.90
CA LEU A 498 33.61 -4.42 8.72
C LEU A 498 33.41 -5.87 8.23
N GLU A 499 34.34 -6.42 7.44
CA GLU A 499 34.33 -7.84 7.06
C GLU A 499 34.68 -8.76 8.25
N GLN A 500 35.56 -8.35 9.17
CA GLN A 500 35.83 -9.07 10.42
C GLN A 500 34.60 -9.13 11.34
N ILE A 501 33.87 -8.02 11.48
CA ILE A 501 32.63 -7.96 12.27
C ILE A 501 31.53 -8.85 11.66
N GLU A 502 31.36 -8.87 10.34
CA GLU A 502 30.39 -9.77 9.70
C GLU A 502 30.65 -11.25 10.04
N VAL A 503 31.91 -11.68 10.01
CA VAL A 503 32.30 -13.07 10.31
C VAL A 503 32.03 -13.43 11.77
N GLN A 504 32.28 -12.51 12.71
CA GLN A 504 32.00 -12.72 14.13
C GLN A 504 30.48 -12.77 14.42
N GLU A 505 29.68 -11.96 13.74
CA GLU A 505 28.23 -11.91 13.97
C GLU A 505 27.41 -12.98 13.24
N HIS A 506 27.98 -13.65 12.24
CA HIS A 506 27.30 -14.73 11.50
C HIS A 506 27.26 -16.09 12.22
N ASP A 507 27.80 -16.17 13.44
CA ASP A 507 27.67 -17.36 14.29
C ASP A 507 26.18 -17.72 14.51
N PRO A 508 25.75 -18.96 14.19
CA PRO A 508 24.41 -19.45 14.50
C PRO A 508 23.99 -19.26 15.97
N ALA A 509 24.92 -19.34 16.92
CA ALA A 509 24.63 -19.10 18.34
C ALA A 509 24.24 -17.63 18.60
N HIS A 510 24.97 -16.67 18.03
CA HIS A 510 24.62 -15.25 18.09
C HIS A 510 23.26 -14.96 17.43
N THR A 511 22.94 -15.64 16.34
CA THR A 511 21.64 -15.50 15.66
C THR A 511 20.48 -16.02 16.53
N LEU A 512 20.64 -17.18 17.18
CA LEU A 512 19.64 -17.76 18.08
C LEU A 512 19.44 -16.90 19.34
N LEU A 513 20.54 -16.49 19.99
CA LEU A 513 20.50 -15.57 21.13
C LEU A 513 19.74 -14.28 20.79
N ARG A 514 19.98 -13.71 19.61
CA ARG A 514 19.30 -12.50 19.15
C ARG A 514 17.78 -12.66 18.97
N GLN A 515 17.31 -13.83 18.52
CA GLN A 515 15.87 -14.11 18.44
C GLN A 515 15.23 -14.18 19.83
N CYS A 516 15.98 -14.65 20.83
CA CYS A 516 15.52 -14.75 22.21
C CYS A 516 15.56 -13.40 22.95
N VAL A 517 16.48 -12.48 22.63
CA VAL A 517 16.64 -11.19 23.35
C VAL A 517 15.32 -10.40 23.52
N PRO A 518 14.49 -10.16 22.48
CA PRO A 518 13.21 -9.46 22.67
C PRO A 518 12.21 -10.20 23.57
N MET A 519 12.25 -11.55 23.57
CA MET A 519 11.40 -12.37 24.44
C MET A 519 11.89 -12.33 25.90
N ILE A 520 13.21 -12.24 26.11
CA ILE A 520 13.82 -12.06 27.43
C ILE A 520 13.55 -10.64 27.95
N GLU A 521 13.71 -9.60 27.13
CA GLU A 521 13.36 -8.21 27.48
C GLU A 521 11.89 -8.11 27.90
N GLN A 522 10.97 -8.71 27.12
CA GLN A 522 9.56 -8.75 27.50
C GLN A 522 9.34 -9.49 28.83
N ARG A 523 9.92 -10.69 29.01
CA ARG A 523 9.76 -11.47 30.25
C ARG A 523 10.31 -10.76 31.50
N LEU A 524 11.41 -10.02 31.36
CA LEU A 524 11.96 -9.20 32.45
C LEU A 524 11.03 -8.05 32.81
N ASN A 525 10.45 -7.37 31.81
CA ASN A 525 9.46 -6.30 32.03
C ASN A 525 8.17 -6.84 32.68
N ASP A 526 7.61 -7.94 32.15
CA ASP A 526 6.43 -8.63 32.73
C ASP A 526 6.67 -8.98 34.21
N MET A 527 7.88 -9.47 34.53
CA MET A 527 8.28 -9.85 35.89
C MET A 527 8.49 -8.64 36.80
N GLN A 528 9.06 -7.54 36.29
CA GLN A 528 9.25 -6.29 37.04
C GLN A 528 7.92 -5.61 37.37
N GLU A 529 6.96 -5.59 36.43
CA GLU A 529 5.60 -5.08 36.68
C GLU A 529 4.87 -5.90 37.75
N HIS A 530 4.93 -7.24 37.64
CA HIS A 530 4.38 -8.15 38.64
C HIS A 530 5.05 -8.01 40.03
N LEU A 531 6.37 -7.74 40.09
CA LEU A 531 7.07 -7.44 41.34
C LEU A 531 6.62 -6.11 41.96
N SER A 532 6.49 -5.04 41.17
CA SER A 532 5.99 -3.75 41.67
C SER A 532 4.57 -3.89 42.24
N ASN A 533 3.67 -4.53 41.49
CA ASN A 533 2.29 -4.77 41.91
C ASN A 533 2.22 -5.57 43.23
N LYS A 534 3.15 -6.51 43.48
CA LYS A 534 3.26 -7.21 44.77
C LYS A 534 3.81 -6.32 45.89
N ILE A 535 4.82 -5.50 45.62
CA ILE A 535 5.38 -4.57 46.61
C ILE A 535 4.33 -3.55 47.05
N ASP A 536 3.55 -3.01 46.12
CA ASP A 536 2.54 -2.00 46.44
C ASP A 536 1.30 -2.62 47.14
N ALA A 537 0.89 -3.84 46.77
CA ALA A 537 -0.11 -4.60 47.53
C ALA A 537 0.35 -4.90 48.97
N GLN A 538 1.63 -5.26 49.14
CA GLN A 538 2.22 -5.50 50.46
C GLN A 538 2.33 -4.21 51.28
N ARG A 539 2.69 -3.07 50.67
CA ARG A 539 2.68 -1.74 51.31
C ARG A 539 1.29 -1.36 51.81
N VAL A 540 0.25 -1.55 51.00
CA VAL A 540 -1.14 -1.29 51.42
C VAL A 540 -1.52 -2.20 52.58
N THR A 541 -1.18 -3.48 52.52
CA THR A 541 -1.46 -4.45 53.61
C THR A 541 -0.76 -4.04 54.90
N SER A 542 0.54 -3.68 54.84
CA SER A 542 1.29 -3.19 56.00
C SER A 542 0.73 -1.88 56.56
N ALA A 543 0.27 -0.95 55.72
CA ALA A 543 -0.41 0.27 56.16
C ALA A 543 -1.72 -0.05 56.89
N THR A 544 -2.59 -0.88 56.32
CA THR A 544 -3.83 -1.32 56.98
C THR A 544 -3.57 -2.08 58.28
N THR A 545 -2.52 -2.90 58.35
CA THR A 545 -2.09 -3.57 59.59
C THR A 545 -1.60 -2.55 60.64
N SER A 546 -0.83 -1.53 60.23
CA SER A 546 -0.36 -0.46 61.11
C SER A 546 -1.52 0.40 61.64
N ASP A 547 -2.50 0.73 60.80
CA ASP A 547 -3.71 1.45 61.19
C ASP A 547 -4.56 0.62 62.16
N TYR A 548 -4.72 -0.69 61.91
CA TYR A 548 -5.46 -1.59 62.81
C TYR A 548 -4.77 -1.75 64.17
N ILE A 549 -3.44 -1.91 64.20
CA ILE A 549 -2.65 -1.89 65.44
C ILE A 549 -2.81 -0.55 66.16
N THR A 550 -2.80 0.58 65.44
CA THR A 550 -3.01 1.91 66.02
C THR A 550 -4.42 2.07 66.60
N GLN A 551 -5.45 1.50 65.96
CA GLN A 551 -6.82 1.49 66.47
C GLN A 551 -6.98 0.59 67.71
N LEU A 552 -6.27 -0.55 67.78
CA LEU A 552 -6.21 -1.38 68.99
C LEU A 552 -5.52 -0.61 70.15
N VAL A 553 -4.34 -0.03 69.91
CA VAL A 553 -3.57 0.71 70.93
C VAL A 553 -4.29 1.97 71.41
N THR A 554 -5.06 2.64 70.54
CA THR A 554 -5.88 3.82 70.91
C THR A 554 -7.28 3.48 71.44
N GLY A 555 -7.58 2.19 71.70
CA GLY A 555 -8.85 1.74 72.29
C GLY A 555 -10.07 1.89 71.38
N LYS A 556 -9.87 2.03 70.06
CA LYS A 556 -10.91 2.24 69.05
C LYS A 556 -11.33 0.96 68.31
N ALA A 557 -10.61 -0.13 68.49
CA ALA A 557 -10.95 -1.45 67.96
C ALA A 557 -10.88 -2.52 69.07
N THR A 558 -11.72 -3.54 68.96
CA THR A 558 -11.72 -4.73 69.82
C THR A 558 -11.19 -5.95 69.06
N LEU A 559 -10.42 -6.80 69.74
CA LEU A 559 -9.81 -7.99 69.15
C LEU A 559 -10.70 -9.22 69.39
N SER A 560 -11.51 -9.59 68.39
CA SER A 560 -12.36 -10.78 68.44
C SER A 560 -11.58 -12.05 68.04
N LEU A 561 -11.11 -12.80 69.03
CA LEU A 561 -10.48 -14.12 68.82
C LEU A 561 -11.55 -15.19 68.52
N ASN A 562 -11.72 -15.54 67.25
CA ASN A 562 -12.65 -16.60 66.84
C ASN A 562 -11.94 -17.97 66.79
N ILE A 563 -12.13 -18.80 67.81
CA ILE A 563 -11.59 -20.17 67.89
C ILE A 563 -12.72 -21.16 67.55
N ASN A 564 -12.86 -21.49 66.27
CA ASN A 564 -13.74 -22.58 65.83
C ASN A 564 -12.90 -23.80 65.40
N ASN A 565 -12.92 -24.84 66.24
CA ASN A 565 -12.71 -26.20 65.74
C ASN A 565 -13.97 -26.65 64.99
N ASN A 566 -13.78 -27.54 64.02
CA ASN A 566 -14.79 -27.96 63.05
C ASN A 566 -15.88 -28.86 63.68
N ASP A 567 -17.14 -28.67 63.28
CA ASP A 567 -18.06 -29.74 62.81
C ASP A 567 -19.48 -29.21 62.52
N GLY A 568 -20.23 -29.88 61.62
CA GLY A 568 -21.69 -29.79 61.52
C GLY A 568 -22.29 -28.74 60.56
N SER A 569 -22.73 -29.19 59.39
CA SER A 569 -23.74 -28.53 58.53
C SER A 569 -24.92 -29.51 58.34
N PRO A 570 -26.17 -29.12 57.94
CA PRO A 570 -26.58 -27.93 57.16
C PRO A 570 -27.57 -27.02 57.97
N SER A 571 -28.53 -26.22 57.47
CA SER A 571 -29.19 -26.09 56.16
C SER A 571 -29.94 -24.75 55.94
N THR A 572 -30.59 -24.61 54.78
CA THR A 572 -31.62 -23.60 54.42
C THR A 572 -33.02 -24.05 54.91
N LEU A 573 -34.12 -23.27 54.98
CA LEU A 573 -34.69 -22.08 54.29
C LEU A 573 -35.51 -21.21 55.31
N SER A 574 -36.11 -20.02 55.07
CA SER A 574 -35.94 -18.85 54.17
C SER A 574 -37.02 -17.76 54.47
N THR A 575 -37.00 -16.63 53.75
CA THR A 575 -38.13 -15.69 53.42
C THR A 575 -38.70 -14.66 54.44
N SER A 576 -39.12 -13.53 53.84
CA SER A 576 -40.01 -12.44 54.31
C SER A 576 -39.38 -11.26 55.08
N SER A 577 -40.06 -10.10 55.01
CA SER A 577 -39.45 -8.75 55.11
C SER A 577 -40.27 -7.77 56.01
N PRO A 578 -40.18 -6.42 55.94
CA PRO A 578 -39.88 -5.62 57.15
C PRO A 578 -41.04 -4.71 57.63
N PRO A 579 -40.86 -4.01 58.78
CA PRO A 579 -41.57 -2.78 59.12
C PRO A 579 -40.72 -1.51 58.87
N PHE A 580 -41.34 -0.33 59.00
CA PHE A 580 -40.84 0.97 58.53
C PHE A 580 -41.27 2.08 59.50
N GLN A 581 -40.36 2.99 59.92
CA GLN A 581 -40.58 4.36 60.46
C GLN A 581 -39.34 4.84 61.26
N GLN A 582 -38.97 6.13 61.32
CA GLN A 582 -39.16 7.25 60.39
C GLN A 582 -38.25 8.47 60.75
N GLN A 583 -38.22 9.48 59.86
CA GLN A 583 -37.60 10.81 60.00
C GLN A 583 -36.05 10.88 59.82
N GLN A 584 -35.48 11.80 59.04
CA GLN A 584 -36.03 12.87 58.17
C GLN A 584 -35.19 13.00 56.86
N GLN A 585 -35.74 13.62 55.81
CA GLN A 585 -35.08 13.84 54.50
C GLN A 585 -34.62 15.32 54.34
N PRO A 586 -33.68 15.62 53.41
CA PRO A 586 -34.13 16.06 52.07
C PRO A 586 -33.25 15.66 50.87
N GLN A 587 -33.89 15.04 49.85
CA GLN A 587 -33.60 15.16 48.39
C GLN A 587 -32.19 14.70 47.86
N PRO A 588 -32.03 14.50 46.53
CA PRO A 588 -31.02 13.57 46.01
C PRO A 588 -29.75 14.20 45.41
N GLN A 589 -28.64 13.46 45.47
CA GLN A 589 -27.51 13.60 44.54
C GLN A 589 -27.05 12.24 44.00
N SER A 590 -26.85 12.18 42.68
CA SER A 590 -26.43 10.99 41.96
C SER A 590 -24.90 10.90 41.83
N SER A 591 -24.28 9.95 42.54
CA SER A 591 -22.87 9.62 42.31
C SER A 591 -22.73 8.80 41.02
N LEU A 592 -22.09 9.41 40.01
CA LEU A 592 -21.84 8.77 38.72
C LEU A 592 -20.76 7.69 38.84
N GLN A 593 -21.14 6.45 39.15
CA GLN A 593 -20.27 5.29 38.96
C GLN A 593 -19.84 5.21 37.49
N GLN A 594 -18.58 5.53 37.22
CA GLN A 594 -18.01 5.40 35.88
C GLN A 594 -17.92 3.91 35.50
N PRO A 595 -18.15 3.57 34.22
CA PRO A 595 -18.09 2.18 33.77
C PRO A 595 -16.65 1.65 33.83
N PRO A 596 -16.46 0.35 34.16
CA PRO A 596 -15.14 -0.27 34.11
C PRO A 596 -14.62 -0.32 32.66
N SER A 597 -13.29 -0.20 32.51
CA SER A 597 -12.60 -0.32 31.22
C SER A 597 -12.55 -1.78 30.76
N TYR A 598 -13.69 -2.28 30.27
CA TYR A 598 -13.82 -3.66 29.80
C TYR A 598 -13.52 -3.79 28.30
N ARG A 599 -12.73 -4.80 27.93
CA ARG A 599 -12.34 -5.07 26.55
C ARG A 599 -12.69 -6.52 26.18
N MET A 600 -13.61 -6.69 25.22
CA MET A 600 -14.13 -8.02 24.88
C MET A 600 -13.04 -8.95 24.33
N SER A 601 -13.05 -10.23 24.69
CA SER A 601 -11.96 -11.17 24.34
C SER A 601 -11.83 -11.35 22.84
N ARG A 602 -10.66 -11.00 22.29
CA ARG A 602 -10.38 -11.15 20.84
C ARG A 602 -9.86 -12.54 20.44
N GLY A 603 -9.65 -13.43 21.41
CA GLY A 603 -9.16 -14.80 21.17
C GLY A 603 -10.23 -15.82 20.77
N ILE A 604 -11.50 -15.56 21.09
CA ILE A 604 -12.63 -16.48 20.89
C ILE A 604 -12.87 -16.80 19.41
N ARG A 605 -13.09 -18.09 19.12
CA ARG A 605 -13.34 -18.63 17.75
C ARG A 605 -14.59 -19.51 17.63
N THR A 606 -15.18 -19.91 18.75
CA THR A 606 -16.36 -20.79 18.86
C THR A 606 -17.61 -19.98 19.24
N VAL A 607 -18.80 -20.51 18.96
CA VAL A 607 -20.07 -19.93 19.40
C VAL A 607 -20.29 -20.19 20.90
N THR A 608 -19.77 -21.29 21.43
CA THR A 608 -19.84 -21.66 22.85
C THR A 608 -19.05 -20.71 23.75
N ASP A 609 -17.77 -20.43 23.47
CA ASP A 609 -17.00 -19.44 24.24
C ASP A 609 -17.57 -18.02 24.08
N LEU A 610 -18.14 -17.71 22.91
CA LEU A 610 -18.82 -16.45 22.65
C LEU A 610 -20.05 -16.28 23.55
N TYR A 611 -20.88 -17.32 23.69
CA TYR A 611 -22.02 -17.32 24.60
C TYR A 611 -21.57 -17.22 26.06
N ARG A 612 -20.50 -17.92 26.44
CA ARG A 612 -19.91 -17.87 27.80
C ARG A 612 -19.43 -16.48 28.19
N GLU A 613 -18.67 -15.77 27.35
CA GLU A 613 -18.30 -14.37 27.61
C GLU A 613 -19.55 -13.48 27.71
N TRP A 614 -20.57 -13.77 26.90
CA TRP A 614 -21.80 -12.98 26.85
C TRP A 614 -22.64 -13.08 28.13
N ASN A 615 -22.83 -14.30 28.64
CA ASN A 615 -23.72 -14.62 29.74
C ASN A 615 -23.03 -14.65 31.12
N ASP A 616 -21.90 -15.34 31.21
CA ASP A 616 -21.24 -15.69 32.48
C ASP A 616 -19.96 -14.85 32.72
N GLY A 617 -19.32 -14.42 31.64
CA GLY A 617 -18.02 -13.76 31.65
C GLY A 617 -16.86 -14.75 31.46
N LEU A 618 -15.63 -14.23 31.46
CA LEU A 618 -14.40 -15.03 31.32
C LEU A 618 -13.38 -14.65 32.39
N ALA A 619 -12.70 -15.66 32.94
CA ALA A 619 -11.63 -15.50 33.93
C ALA A 619 -11.98 -14.61 35.14
N GLY A 620 -13.23 -14.65 35.61
CA GLY A 620 -13.74 -13.83 36.71
C GLY A 620 -14.11 -12.38 36.33
N GLY A 621 -13.96 -11.99 35.07
CA GLY A 621 -14.42 -10.70 34.56
C GLY A 621 -15.93 -10.64 34.32
N TYR A 622 -16.48 -9.43 34.28
CA TYR A 622 -17.90 -9.17 34.01
C TYR A 622 -18.42 -9.85 32.72
N SER A 623 -19.64 -10.38 32.76
CA SER A 623 -20.36 -10.77 31.55
C SER A 623 -20.92 -9.57 30.79
N ILE A 624 -21.03 -9.70 29.46
CA ILE A 624 -21.51 -8.63 28.57
C ILE A 624 -22.94 -8.20 28.91
N ILE A 625 -23.82 -9.14 29.27
CA ILE A 625 -25.19 -8.82 29.73
C ILE A 625 -25.13 -7.93 30.98
N SER A 626 -24.29 -8.27 31.96
CA SER A 626 -24.21 -7.51 33.22
C SER A 626 -23.57 -6.11 33.05
N LEU A 627 -22.74 -5.92 32.02
CA LEU A 627 -22.20 -4.61 31.61
C LEU A 627 -23.28 -3.76 30.92
N GLU A 628 -24.05 -4.36 30.02
CA GLU A 628 -25.14 -3.70 29.31
C GLU A 628 -26.26 -3.26 30.25
N GLN A 629 -26.63 -4.08 31.22
CA GLN A 629 -27.66 -3.75 32.23
C GLN A 629 -27.22 -2.60 33.15
N ARG A 630 -25.97 -2.61 33.64
CA ARG A 630 -25.50 -1.62 34.63
C ARG A 630 -25.05 -0.28 34.04
N TRP A 631 -24.49 -0.27 32.83
CA TRP A 631 -23.93 0.95 32.23
C TRP A 631 -24.43 1.26 30.81
N GLY A 632 -25.22 0.38 30.19
CA GLY A 632 -25.76 0.58 28.84
C GLY A 632 -24.65 0.85 27.81
N VAL A 633 -24.83 1.86 26.96
CA VAL A 633 -23.80 2.23 25.97
C VAL A 633 -22.52 2.77 26.62
N LYS A 634 -22.54 3.21 27.89
CA LYS A 634 -21.42 3.93 28.51
C LYS A 634 -20.15 3.09 28.67
N TRP A 635 -20.24 1.76 28.81
CA TRP A 635 -19.04 0.90 28.94
C TRP A 635 -18.28 0.70 27.62
N ARG A 636 -18.88 1.03 26.47
CA ARG A 636 -18.30 0.79 25.12
C ARG A 636 -18.20 2.05 24.26
N GLN A 637 -17.57 3.10 24.82
CA GLN A 637 -17.33 4.35 24.09
C GLN A 637 -16.24 4.23 23.01
N ASP A 638 -15.31 3.26 23.08
CA ASP A 638 -14.42 2.98 21.95
C ASP A 638 -15.25 2.41 20.79
N ASP A 639 -15.18 3.11 19.67
CA ASP A 639 -15.79 2.76 18.39
C ASP A 639 -15.41 1.33 17.93
N LYS A 640 -14.25 0.80 18.36
CA LYS A 640 -13.84 -0.60 18.18
C LYS A 640 -14.67 -1.59 19.00
N GLU A 641 -14.87 -1.34 20.29
CA GLU A 641 -15.70 -2.20 21.15
C GLU A 641 -17.16 -2.10 20.72
N LYS A 642 -17.64 -0.90 20.37
CA LYS A 642 -19.00 -0.68 19.83
C LYS A 642 -19.27 -1.50 18.57
N LYS A 643 -18.33 -1.54 17.62
CA LYS A 643 -18.42 -2.38 16.41
C LYS A 643 -18.32 -3.87 16.74
N PHE A 644 -17.45 -4.27 17.68
CA PHE A 644 -17.24 -5.67 18.03
C PHE A 644 -18.42 -6.27 18.84
N TYR A 645 -18.99 -5.48 19.76
CA TYR A 645 -20.24 -5.79 20.48
C TYR A 645 -21.39 -6.01 19.51
N ASN A 646 -21.65 -5.09 18.57
CA ASN A 646 -22.75 -5.22 17.61
C ASN A 646 -22.63 -6.49 16.76
N ARG A 647 -21.42 -6.83 16.30
CA ARG A 647 -21.14 -8.07 15.55
C ARG A 647 -21.51 -9.32 16.36
N ARG A 648 -21.11 -9.36 17.64
CA ARG A 648 -21.39 -10.48 18.54
C ARG A 648 -22.86 -10.58 18.94
N ARG A 649 -23.49 -9.42 19.21
CA ARG A 649 -24.93 -9.31 19.47
C ARG A 649 -25.77 -9.92 18.35
N SER A 650 -25.35 -9.75 17.09
CA SER A 650 -26.03 -10.32 15.92
C SER A 650 -26.15 -11.84 16.02
N ILE A 651 -25.04 -12.54 16.26
CA ILE A 651 -25.00 -13.99 16.41
C ILE A 651 -25.88 -14.44 17.58
N ILE A 652 -25.71 -13.84 18.77
CA ILE A 652 -26.47 -14.20 19.97
C ILE A 652 -27.97 -13.94 19.80
N ALA A 653 -28.36 -12.86 19.11
CA ALA A 653 -29.76 -12.56 18.83
C ALA A 653 -30.39 -13.57 17.88
N THR A 654 -29.70 -14.02 16.83
CA THR A 654 -30.20 -15.07 15.94
C THR A 654 -30.33 -16.41 16.65
N ILE A 655 -29.36 -16.79 17.49
CA ILE A 655 -29.44 -18.04 18.26
C ILE A 655 -30.60 -18.00 19.26
N LYS A 656 -30.80 -16.87 19.95
CA LYS A 656 -31.95 -16.67 20.85
C LYS A 656 -33.28 -16.78 20.10
N LYS A 657 -33.40 -16.14 18.93
CA LYS A 657 -34.59 -16.25 18.07
C LYS A 657 -34.85 -17.70 17.63
N TYR A 658 -33.81 -18.42 17.21
CA TYR A 658 -33.94 -19.83 16.81
C TYR A 658 -34.39 -20.72 17.98
N ALA A 659 -33.85 -20.50 19.19
CA ALA A 659 -34.26 -21.21 20.40
C ALA A 659 -35.74 -20.97 20.74
N GLU A 660 -36.20 -19.72 20.62
CA GLU A 660 -37.61 -19.32 20.79
C GLU A 660 -38.54 -19.93 19.72
N GLU A 661 -38.11 -19.95 18.45
CA GLU A 661 -38.90 -20.52 17.34
C GLU A 661 -39.01 -22.05 17.40
N HIS A 662 -38.01 -22.74 17.96
CA HIS A 662 -37.96 -24.22 18.01
C HIS A 662 -38.27 -24.79 19.41
N ASN A 663 -38.59 -23.95 20.40
CA ASN A 663 -38.84 -24.33 21.79
C ASN A 663 -37.70 -25.17 22.43
N ILE A 664 -36.45 -24.87 22.09
CA ILE A 664 -35.25 -25.52 22.66
C ILE A 664 -34.51 -24.59 23.63
N THR A 665 -33.67 -25.15 24.51
CA THR A 665 -32.89 -24.31 25.42
C THR A 665 -31.83 -23.49 24.66
N MET A 666 -31.44 -22.35 25.23
CA MET A 666 -30.41 -21.49 24.64
C MET A 666 -29.08 -22.24 24.46
N GLU A 667 -28.72 -23.12 25.41
CA GLU A 667 -27.52 -23.96 25.34
C GLU A 667 -27.60 -24.98 24.19
N THR A 668 -28.76 -25.62 23.99
CA THR A 668 -28.98 -26.52 22.85
C THR A 668 -28.82 -25.78 21.52
N ALA A 669 -29.39 -24.57 21.41
CA ALA A 669 -29.26 -23.73 20.21
C ALA A 669 -27.81 -23.24 19.97
N VAL A 670 -27.07 -22.89 21.02
CA VAL A 670 -25.64 -22.53 20.96
C VAL A 670 -24.79 -23.70 20.48
N ASN A 671 -25.04 -24.91 20.99
CA ASN A 671 -24.31 -26.12 20.61
C ASN A 671 -24.59 -26.51 19.15
N LEU A 672 -25.85 -26.45 18.69
CA LEU A 672 -26.23 -26.71 17.30
C LEU A 672 -25.59 -25.70 16.32
N ALA A 673 -25.55 -24.42 16.69
CA ALA A 673 -24.87 -23.38 15.91
C ALA A 673 -23.34 -23.59 15.85
N GLU A 674 -22.72 -24.05 16.94
CA GLU A 674 -21.29 -24.39 16.99
C GLU A 674 -20.96 -25.64 16.15
N GLU A 675 -21.77 -26.69 16.25
CA GLU A 675 -21.63 -27.91 15.44
C GLU A 675 -21.70 -27.57 13.95
N ASN A 676 -22.70 -26.79 13.53
CA ASN A 676 -22.84 -26.39 12.14
C ASN A 676 -21.68 -25.50 11.66
N ARG A 677 -21.26 -24.52 12.48
CA ARG A 677 -20.07 -23.70 12.21
C ARG A 677 -18.81 -24.55 12.03
N SER A 678 -18.64 -25.57 12.87
CA SER A 678 -17.51 -26.51 12.84
C SER A 678 -17.55 -27.39 11.57
N ARG A 679 -18.69 -28.05 11.33
CA ARG A 679 -19.02 -28.86 10.13
C ARG A 679 -18.72 -28.12 8.83
N ARG A 680 -19.12 -26.85 8.73
CA ARG A 680 -18.88 -25.98 7.55
C ARG A 680 -17.52 -25.27 7.57
N SER A 681 -16.69 -25.50 8.60
CA SER A 681 -15.37 -24.87 8.81
C SER A 681 -15.39 -23.33 8.68
N LYS A 682 -16.36 -22.68 9.34
CA LYS A 682 -16.58 -21.23 9.25
C LYS A 682 -16.03 -20.48 10.47
N SER A 683 -15.64 -19.23 10.27
CA SER A 683 -15.26 -18.32 11.36
C SER A 683 -16.50 -17.61 11.91
N LEU A 684 -16.42 -17.10 13.14
CA LEU A 684 -17.48 -16.24 13.68
C LEU A 684 -17.74 -15.01 12.79
N HIS A 685 -16.72 -14.47 12.10
CA HIS A 685 -16.91 -13.35 11.17
C HIS A 685 -17.86 -13.70 10.01
N TYR A 686 -17.75 -14.93 9.48
CA TYR A 686 -18.63 -15.39 8.42
C TYR A 686 -20.09 -15.48 8.89
N LEU A 687 -20.35 -15.92 10.13
CA LEU A 687 -21.69 -15.98 10.71
C LEU A 687 -22.32 -14.58 10.85
N VAL A 688 -21.52 -13.55 11.21
CA VAL A 688 -22.01 -12.16 11.28
C VAL A 688 -22.48 -11.63 9.92
N GLU A 689 -21.86 -12.10 8.83
CA GLU A 689 -22.18 -11.67 7.46
C GLU A 689 -23.32 -12.51 6.84
N HIS A 690 -23.61 -13.70 7.39
CA HIS A 690 -24.59 -14.67 6.90
C HIS A 690 -25.39 -15.26 8.08
N ASN A 691 -26.02 -14.38 8.88
CA ASN A 691 -26.73 -14.79 10.11
C ASN A 691 -27.93 -15.70 9.81
N ASP A 692 -28.54 -15.54 8.63
CA ASP A 692 -29.53 -16.45 8.06
C ASP A 692 -29.02 -17.90 8.05
N THR A 693 -27.79 -18.10 7.56
CA THR A 693 -27.21 -19.45 7.45
C THR A 693 -26.59 -20.00 8.74
N ILE A 694 -26.90 -19.49 9.94
CA ILE A 694 -26.30 -20.03 11.19
C ILE A 694 -26.72 -21.49 11.44
N PHE A 695 -27.93 -21.88 11.04
CA PHE A 695 -28.50 -23.22 11.29
C PHE A 695 -28.61 -24.12 10.03
N ASP A 696 -28.15 -23.64 8.87
CA ASP A 696 -28.12 -24.39 7.58
C ASP A 696 -26.89 -25.31 7.43
#